data_AF-A0A6B9YPJ0-F1
#
_entry.id   AF-A0A6B9YPJ0-F1
#
_cell.length_a   1.000
_cell.length_b   1.000
_cell.length_c   1.000
_cell.angle_alpha   90.00
_cell.angle_beta   90.00
_cell.angle_gamma   90.00
#
_symmetry.space_group_name_H-M   'P 1'
#
loop_
_entity.id
_entity.type
_entity.pdbx_description
1 polymer ?
#
loop_
_entity_poly.entity_id
_entity_poly.type
_entity_poly.pdbx_seq_one_letter_code
_entity_poly.pdbx_strand_id
1 'polypeptide(L)'
;MSLSKTSPTLQAHPLSLPTRIAFIGNYLPRQCGIATFTTDLCTAIAAECGNDRLFAIPVNDPDSSYQYPERVRIEIEQDDCSSYERAAEFLNFNGNDLVCLQHEYGIFGGAAGSYILALLRKLKMPLVTTLHTVLREPDPNQHVVLDEISHLSDRLIVMSEHAAGLLRDVYGVPNEKIDVIPHGVPDLPFMDPNYFKDLFGTQGKSVLLTFGLLSPNKGIENVIRALPAILTKHPDLVYIISGVTHPHIRRQERERYREGLQALAKELGVSSHVMFNNRFVSNEEMIEHVGAADIYITPYRQEAQVVSGTLAIALGAGKAIISTPYWHAKEVLADGRGVLVPFEDSDSIANAAIRLLDNDAERHAMRKRAYLHSRSTTWQKTAQAYMASFQRARVERMLRPRAALQDIFTHKTTDKLPLVDTSHLLNMTDDTGMLQHAIFSLPNNLEGYTTDDNARALVVTSLLNKLPPYQNREYAALSHRYLAFLWFAFHETTGRFRNFLSYSREWQEEVGSEDSHGRALWAIGTVLGHSEDAGLRGAAGRLFESAVPATLRFSSPRAWAFSVLGMQAYLDWFPGDRTIQNARNLLANRLLDIYERSHFKSWHWFEKSLSYSNARLSQALLLAGWKSENKKMTEAGFESLQWLMTVQHHREDDLFVPIGSRGFFSQNGEGARFDQQPVEACATISACLQAFRLGGEKHWLDEAWCAFRWFLGENDLQIPLYDAGTGGCRDGLHPDRVNENQGAESTLSFLMSLLEMQSAQIPAAENLNSETSVSL
;
A
#
# COMPACT_ATOMS: atom_id res chain seq x y z
N MET A 1 42.67 -19.42 -3.17
CA MET A 1 42.36 -18.02 -2.80
C MET A 1 41.13 -17.58 -3.57
N SER A 2 39.93 -17.83 -3.03
CA SER A 2 38.66 -17.41 -3.61
C SER A 2 38.26 -16.07 -3.00
N LEU A 3 38.19 -15.03 -3.84
CA LEU A 3 37.67 -13.73 -3.44
C LEU A 3 36.14 -13.74 -3.55
N SER A 4 35.51 -13.47 -2.41
CA SER A 4 34.07 -13.30 -2.21
C SER A 4 33.52 -12.16 -3.06
N LYS A 5 32.48 -12.46 -3.85
CA LYS A 5 31.58 -11.44 -4.40
C LYS A 5 30.66 -10.95 -3.28
N THR A 6 30.94 -9.76 -2.75
CA THR A 6 29.98 -8.99 -1.96
C THR A 6 28.98 -8.32 -2.91
N SER A 7 27.70 -8.67 -2.79
CA SER A 7 26.60 -7.96 -3.44
C SER A 7 26.57 -6.49 -3.00
N PRO A 8 26.31 -5.52 -3.89
CA PRO A 8 26.18 -4.13 -3.49
C PRO A 8 24.88 -3.96 -2.72
N THR A 9 24.99 -3.55 -1.46
CA THR A 9 23.88 -3.10 -0.62
C THR A 9 23.21 -1.89 -1.28
N LEU A 10 21.95 -2.08 -1.70
CA LEU A 10 21.01 -1.00 -1.98
C LEU A 10 21.02 -0.01 -0.81
N GLN A 11 21.51 1.22 -1.03
CA GLN A 11 21.11 2.34 -0.18
C GLN A 11 19.68 2.72 -0.58
N ALA A 12 18.72 1.91 -0.12
CA ALA A 12 17.32 2.25 -0.19
C ALA A 12 17.09 3.45 0.76
N HIS A 13 16.52 4.54 0.24
CA HIS A 13 15.91 5.54 1.09
C HIS A 13 14.98 4.82 2.09
N PRO A 14 15.14 5.01 3.42
CA PRO A 14 14.32 4.29 4.38
C PRO A 14 12.86 4.66 4.13
N LEU A 15 12.08 3.71 3.61
CA LEU A 15 10.68 3.93 3.34
C LEU A 15 10.00 4.31 4.66
N SER A 16 9.21 5.38 4.59
CA SER A 16 8.49 5.88 5.75
C SER A 16 7.64 4.77 6.35
N LEU A 17 7.63 4.69 7.69
CA LEU A 17 6.73 3.79 8.40
C LEU A 17 5.28 4.05 7.98
N PRO A 18 4.42 3.02 7.97
CA PRO A 18 2.99 3.22 7.75
C PRO A 18 2.46 4.28 8.72
N THR A 19 1.65 5.20 8.20
CA THR A 19 1.02 6.27 8.96
C THR A 19 -0.34 5.85 9.50
N ARG A 20 -0.99 4.85 8.90
CA ARG A 20 -2.28 4.31 9.36
C ARG A 20 -2.38 2.79 9.19
N ILE A 21 -2.35 2.05 10.30
CA ILE A 21 -2.35 0.57 10.35
C ILE A 21 -3.64 0.07 11.01
N ALA A 22 -4.37 -0.82 10.34
CA ALA A 22 -5.55 -1.46 10.92
C ALA A 22 -5.23 -2.89 11.40
N PHE A 23 -5.62 -3.24 12.62
CA PHE A 23 -5.51 -4.60 13.15
C PHE A 23 -6.88 -5.27 13.19
N ILE A 24 -7.06 -6.37 12.46
CA ILE A 24 -8.32 -7.14 12.40
C ILE A 24 -8.16 -8.43 13.19
N GLY A 25 -9.09 -8.76 14.08
CA GLY A 25 -9.04 -9.99 14.86
C GLY A 25 -9.90 -9.92 16.12
N ASN A 26 -9.45 -10.51 17.22
CA ASN A 26 -10.05 -10.27 18.54
C ASN A 26 -9.30 -9.17 19.29
N TYR A 27 -9.99 -8.46 20.20
CA TYR A 27 -9.42 -7.39 21.00
C TYR A 27 -10.05 -7.34 22.41
N LEU A 28 -9.32 -6.87 23.43
CA LEU A 28 -9.89 -6.68 24.77
C LEU A 28 -11.04 -5.65 24.74
N PRO A 29 -12.15 -5.85 25.48
CA PRO A 29 -12.29 -6.69 26.68
C PRO A 29 -12.74 -8.14 26.44
N ARG A 30 -12.79 -8.61 25.20
CA ARG A 30 -13.08 -10.04 24.92
C ARG A 30 -12.01 -10.92 25.58
N GLN A 31 -12.41 -11.78 26.52
CA GLN A 31 -11.50 -12.63 27.27
C GLN A 31 -11.07 -13.86 26.46
N CYS A 32 -10.04 -13.71 25.63
CA CYS A 32 -9.38 -14.82 24.93
C CYS A 32 -7.90 -14.53 24.67
N GLY A 33 -7.10 -15.57 24.40
CA GLY A 33 -5.66 -15.41 24.20
C GLY A 33 -5.29 -14.50 23.02
N ILE A 34 -6.05 -14.59 21.92
CA ILE A 34 -5.81 -13.76 20.73
C ILE A 34 -6.20 -12.30 20.98
N ALA A 35 -7.25 -12.03 21.76
CA ALA A 35 -7.58 -10.67 22.17
C ALA A 35 -6.43 -10.02 22.96
N THR A 36 -5.86 -10.75 23.92
CA THR A 36 -4.68 -10.30 24.67
C THR A 36 -3.49 -10.08 23.73
N PHE A 37 -3.21 -11.03 22.82
CA PHE A 37 -2.13 -10.90 21.84
C PHE A 37 -2.26 -9.64 20.98
N THR A 38 -3.43 -9.42 20.36
CA THR A 38 -3.67 -8.25 19.50
C THR A 38 -3.54 -6.96 20.30
N THR A 39 -4.08 -6.92 21.53
CA THR A 39 -3.98 -5.73 22.38
C THR A 39 -2.54 -5.44 22.81
N ASP A 40 -1.77 -6.44 23.20
CA ASP A 40 -0.36 -6.26 23.57
C ASP A 40 0.49 -5.86 22.36
N LEU A 41 0.28 -6.49 21.20
CA LEU A 41 0.97 -6.14 19.96
C LEU A 41 0.67 -4.70 19.54
N CYS A 42 -0.60 -4.30 19.52
CA CYS A 42 -1.01 -2.92 19.25
C CYS A 42 -0.36 -1.95 20.24
N THR A 43 -0.31 -2.30 21.53
CA THR A 43 0.31 -1.46 22.57
C THR A 43 1.81 -1.30 22.33
N ALA A 44 2.50 -2.39 22.00
CA ALA A 44 3.94 -2.39 21.73
C ALA A 44 4.29 -1.59 20.47
N ILE A 45 3.53 -1.75 19.38
CA ILE A 45 3.73 -0.97 18.15
C ILE A 45 3.44 0.51 18.39
N ALA A 46 2.38 0.84 19.13
CA ALA A 46 2.06 2.22 19.47
C ALA A 46 3.15 2.90 20.30
N ALA A 47 3.84 2.15 21.17
CA ALA A 47 4.99 2.67 21.91
C ALA A 47 6.18 3.04 21.00
N GLU A 48 6.32 2.39 19.85
CA GLU A 48 7.41 2.63 18.88
C GLU A 48 7.06 3.72 17.85
N CYS A 49 5.79 3.84 17.42
CA CYS A 49 5.40 4.77 16.34
C CYS A 49 4.32 5.81 16.68
N GLY A 50 3.77 5.79 17.90
CA GLY A 50 2.69 6.67 18.35
C GLY A 50 1.29 6.05 18.20
N ASN A 51 0.37 6.42 19.11
CA ASN A 51 -0.98 5.87 19.19
C ASN A 51 -1.85 6.21 17.96
N ASP A 52 -1.68 7.39 17.37
CA ASP A 52 -2.56 7.88 16.29
C ASP A 52 -2.37 7.14 14.95
N ARG A 53 -1.34 6.30 14.86
CA ARG A 53 -1.00 5.58 13.64
C ARG A 53 -1.68 4.23 13.50
N LEU A 54 -2.37 3.74 14.53
CA LEU A 54 -2.98 2.41 14.46
C LEU A 54 -4.30 2.33 15.21
N PHE A 55 -5.17 1.44 14.73
CA PHE A 55 -6.44 1.14 15.37
C PHE A 55 -6.80 -0.33 15.21
N ALA A 56 -7.77 -0.78 16.00
CA ALA A 56 -8.25 -2.15 16.00
C ALA A 56 -9.68 -2.23 15.43
N ILE A 57 -9.97 -3.36 14.79
CA ILE A 57 -11.27 -3.79 14.29
C ILE A 57 -11.52 -5.20 14.89
N PRO A 58 -12.18 -5.28 16.05
CA PRO A 58 -12.50 -6.56 16.66
C PRO A 58 -13.65 -7.26 15.93
N VAL A 59 -13.63 -8.60 16.00
CA VAL A 59 -14.76 -9.45 15.62
C VAL A 59 -15.52 -9.87 16.87
N ASN A 60 -16.79 -9.50 16.93
CA ASN A 60 -17.70 -9.77 18.03
C ASN A 60 -18.34 -11.15 17.88
N ASP A 61 -18.35 -11.91 18.97
CA ASP A 61 -19.16 -13.13 19.06
C ASP A 61 -20.66 -12.79 18.96
N PRO A 62 -21.50 -13.70 18.43
CA PRO A 62 -22.95 -13.53 18.43
C PRO A 62 -23.49 -13.21 19.83
N ASP A 63 -24.49 -12.34 19.89
CA ASP A 63 -25.19 -11.90 21.11
C ASP A 63 -24.27 -11.31 22.20
N SER A 64 -23.08 -10.85 21.83
CA SER A 64 -22.12 -10.23 22.75
C SER A 64 -22.08 -8.72 22.57
N SER A 65 -21.84 -8.00 23.67
CA SER A 65 -21.60 -6.57 23.65
C SER A 65 -20.39 -6.26 24.51
N TYR A 66 -19.44 -5.50 23.96
CA TYR A 66 -18.19 -5.16 24.61
C TYR A 66 -18.06 -3.64 24.70
N GLN A 67 -17.50 -3.16 25.81
CA GLN A 67 -17.10 -1.76 25.94
C GLN A 67 -15.65 -1.63 25.52
N TYR A 68 -15.44 -1.35 24.23
CA TYR A 68 -14.10 -1.20 23.67
C TYR A 68 -13.47 0.17 23.99
N PRO A 69 -12.13 0.25 24.07
CA PRO A 69 -11.41 1.51 24.19
C PRO A 69 -11.42 2.31 22.87
N GLU A 70 -11.05 3.60 22.93
CA GLU A 70 -11.00 4.53 21.78
C GLU A 70 -10.18 4.02 20.57
N ARG A 71 -9.22 3.12 20.83
CA ARG A 71 -8.42 2.49 19.76
C ARG A 71 -9.27 1.61 18.82
N VAL A 72 -10.43 1.12 19.27
CA VAL A 72 -11.37 0.39 18.41
C VAL A 72 -12.21 1.40 17.66
N ARG A 73 -12.21 1.31 16.34
CA ARG A 73 -12.86 2.31 15.47
C ARG A 73 -14.16 1.84 14.84
N ILE A 74 -14.22 0.57 14.47
CA ILE A 74 -15.40 -0.12 13.96
C ILE A 74 -15.34 -1.57 14.45
N GLU A 75 -16.48 -2.24 14.43
CA GLU A 75 -16.64 -3.61 14.90
C GLU A 75 -17.18 -4.46 13.74
N ILE A 76 -16.79 -5.74 13.70
CA ILE A 76 -17.30 -6.74 12.77
C ILE A 76 -18.13 -7.73 13.57
N GLU A 77 -19.33 -8.05 13.09
CA GLU A 77 -20.18 -9.07 13.70
C GLU A 77 -19.84 -10.42 13.06
N GLN A 78 -19.48 -11.42 13.88
CA GLN A 78 -18.91 -12.70 13.41
C GLN A 78 -19.76 -13.32 12.30
N ASP A 79 -21.07 -13.40 12.49
CA ASP A 79 -22.02 -14.09 11.60
C ASP A 79 -22.72 -13.17 10.58
N ASP A 80 -22.40 -11.88 10.54
CA ASP A 80 -22.92 -10.95 9.51
C ASP A 80 -21.88 -10.70 8.43
N CYS A 81 -21.96 -11.45 7.32
CA CYS A 81 -21.07 -11.28 6.16
C CYS A 81 -21.06 -9.83 5.62
N SER A 82 -22.17 -9.09 5.71
CA SER A 82 -22.23 -7.70 5.23
C SER A 82 -21.39 -6.74 6.08
N SER A 83 -21.12 -7.07 7.35
CA SER A 83 -20.23 -6.29 8.21
C SER A 83 -18.76 -6.35 7.74
N TYR A 84 -18.33 -7.48 7.17
CA TYR A 84 -17.01 -7.65 6.57
C TYR A 84 -16.84 -6.78 5.32
N GLU A 85 -17.87 -6.68 4.49
CA GLU A 85 -17.86 -5.82 3.30
C GLU A 85 -17.81 -4.33 3.67
N ARG A 86 -18.65 -3.89 4.62
CA ARG A 86 -18.60 -2.52 5.15
C ARG A 86 -17.25 -2.19 5.78
N ALA A 87 -16.61 -3.16 6.45
CA ALA A 87 -15.27 -2.97 6.99
C ALA A 87 -14.22 -2.80 5.88
N ALA A 88 -14.31 -3.52 4.76
CA ALA A 88 -13.45 -3.31 3.61
C ALA A 88 -13.65 -1.90 3.00
N GLU A 89 -14.91 -1.47 2.82
CA GLU A 89 -15.23 -0.12 2.34
C GLU A 89 -14.66 0.96 3.27
N PHE A 90 -14.86 0.81 4.58
CA PHE A 90 -14.29 1.70 5.58
C PHE A 90 -12.76 1.75 5.48
N LEU A 91 -12.10 0.59 5.31
CA LEU A 91 -10.64 0.51 5.20
C LEU A 91 -10.12 1.18 3.92
N ASN A 92 -10.79 0.97 2.79
CA ASN A 92 -10.43 1.58 1.52
C ASN A 92 -10.66 3.09 1.51
N PHE A 93 -11.80 3.55 2.05
CA PHE A 93 -12.16 4.97 2.08
C PHE A 93 -11.24 5.80 2.98
N ASN A 94 -10.78 5.21 4.09
CA ASN A 94 -9.94 5.92 5.06
C ASN A 94 -8.45 6.00 4.69
N GLY A 95 -8.05 5.50 3.51
CA GLY A 95 -6.67 5.57 3.04
C GLY A 95 -5.67 4.86 3.97
N ASN A 96 -6.02 3.67 4.45
CA ASN A 96 -5.12 2.89 5.31
C ASN A 96 -3.88 2.42 4.55
N ASP A 97 -2.70 2.54 5.17
CA ASP A 97 -1.43 2.13 4.55
C ASP A 97 -1.21 0.61 4.59
N LEU A 98 -1.83 -0.07 5.56
CA LEU A 98 -1.62 -1.50 5.81
C LEU A 98 -2.73 -2.09 6.70
N VAL A 99 -3.06 -3.35 6.45
CA VAL A 99 -3.92 -4.17 7.32
C VAL A 99 -3.10 -5.32 7.91
N CYS A 100 -3.18 -5.52 9.22
CA CYS A 100 -2.63 -6.66 9.93
C CYS A 100 -3.77 -7.58 10.43
N LEU A 101 -3.94 -8.74 9.82
CA LEU A 101 -4.95 -9.73 10.21
C LEU A 101 -4.39 -10.68 11.27
N GLN A 102 -5.14 -10.91 12.34
CA GLN A 102 -4.90 -11.95 13.34
C GLN A 102 -5.84 -13.11 13.02
N HIS A 103 -5.31 -14.18 12.43
CA HIS A 103 -6.11 -15.27 11.92
C HIS A 103 -6.10 -16.49 12.84
N GLU A 104 -7.30 -16.94 13.17
CA GLU A 104 -7.63 -18.25 13.74
C GLU A 104 -9.04 -18.61 13.26
N TYR A 105 -9.29 -19.89 12.98
CA TYR A 105 -10.50 -20.34 12.29
C TYR A 105 -11.80 -20.01 13.04
N GLY A 106 -11.77 -19.94 14.38
CA GLY A 106 -12.93 -19.66 15.21
C GLY A 106 -13.21 -18.17 15.45
N ILE A 107 -12.41 -17.25 14.92
CA ILE A 107 -12.64 -15.80 15.05
C ILE A 107 -13.75 -15.33 14.12
N PHE A 108 -13.75 -15.83 12.88
CA PHE A 108 -14.59 -15.33 11.80
C PHE A 108 -15.78 -16.26 11.55
N GLY A 109 -16.85 -15.73 10.96
CA GLY A 109 -18.03 -16.52 10.61
C GLY A 109 -17.87 -17.32 9.32
N GLY A 110 -18.84 -18.17 9.04
CA GLY A 110 -18.81 -19.07 7.88
C GLY A 110 -17.98 -20.34 8.10
N ALA A 111 -17.97 -21.21 7.09
CA ALA A 111 -17.22 -22.47 7.17
C ALA A 111 -15.72 -22.18 7.29
N ALA A 112 -15.10 -22.66 8.38
CA ALA A 112 -13.70 -22.41 8.69
C ALA A 112 -13.30 -20.91 8.66
N GLY A 113 -14.21 -20.01 9.02
CA GLY A 113 -13.94 -18.56 9.04
C GLY A 113 -13.98 -17.87 7.68
N SER A 114 -14.58 -18.49 6.66
CA SER A 114 -14.59 -18.01 5.27
C SER A 114 -15.15 -16.58 5.06
N TYR A 115 -15.95 -16.03 5.97
CA TYR A 115 -16.49 -14.66 5.82
C TYR A 115 -15.40 -13.59 5.77
N ILE A 116 -14.23 -13.84 6.38
CA ILE A 116 -13.09 -12.90 6.30
C ILE A 116 -12.67 -12.64 4.85
N LEU A 117 -12.83 -13.63 3.96
CA LEU A 117 -12.45 -13.51 2.55
C LEU A 117 -13.27 -12.44 1.81
N ALA A 118 -14.51 -12.17 2.24
CA ALA A 118 -15.33 -11.10 1.68
C ALA A 118 -14.70 -9.71 1.91
N LEU A 119 -14.01 -9.54 3.04
CA LEU A 119 -13.23 -8.34 3.34
C LEU A 119 -11.91 -8.34 2.58
N LEU A 120 -11.11 -9.41 2.70
CA LEU A 120 -9.74 -9.45 2.18
C LEU A 120 -9.67 -9.30 0.65
N ARG A 121 -10.62 -9.86 -0.09
CA ARG A 121 -10.68 -9.74 -1.57
C ARG A 121 -10.86 -8.30 -2.06
N LYS A 122 -11.40 -7.42 -1.20
CA LYS A 122 -11.72 -6.02 -1.51
C LYS A 122 -10.63 -5.04 -1.04
N LEU A 123 -9.63 -5.49 -0.28
CA LEU A 123 -8.59 -4.59 0.24
C LEU A 123 -7.66 -4.09 -0.86
N LYS A 124 -7.45 -2.77 -0.92
CA LYS A 124 -6.56 -2.12 -1.88
C LYS A 124 -5.13 -1.93 -1.35
N MET A 125 -4.97 -1.90 -0.03
CA MET A 125 -3.69 -1.74 0.65
C MET A 125 -3.00 -3.08 0.95
N PRO A 126 -1.70 -3.08 1.29
CA PRO A 126 -0.99 -4.27 1.73
C PRO A 126 -1.61 -4.99 2.92
N LEU A 127 -1.60 -6.32 2.88
CA LEU A 127 -2.12 -7.20 3.92
C LEU A 127 -0.99 -8.04 4.52
N VAL A 128 -0.85 -8.00 5.84
CA VAL A 128 0.04 -8.89 6.60
C VAL A 128 -0.81 -9.75 7.53
N THR A 129 -0.62 -11.06 7.52
CA THR A 129 -1.46 -11.97 8.33
C THR A 129 -0.62 -12.74 9.32
N THR A 130 -0.94 -12.59 10.60
CA THR A 130 -0.42 -13.45 11.67
C THR A 130 -1.31 -14.69 11.80
N LEU A 131 -0.72 -15.87 11.62
CA LEU A 131 -1.42 -17.14 11.73
C LEU A 131 -1.20 -17.73 13.13
N HIS A 132 -2.25 -17.77 13.94
CA HIS A 132 -2.22 -18.35 15.29
C HIS A 132 -2.35 -19.87 15.29
N THR A 133 -2.88 -20.43 14.20
CA THR A 133 -3.06 -21.86 13.96
C THR A 133 -2.64 -22.20 12.53
N VAL A 134 -1.78 -23.21 12.40
CA VAL A 134 -1.41 -23.82 11.11
C VAL A 134 -1.56 -25.33 11.27
N LEU A 135 -2.48 -25.93 10.53
CA LEU A 135 -2.83 -27.35 10.68
C LEU A 135 -1.99 -28.20 9.73
N ARG A 136 -1.52 -29.34 10.21
CA ARG A 136 -0.83 -30.35 9.40
C ARG A 136 -1.81 -31.12 8.50
N GLU A 137 -3.00 -31.39 9.01
CA GLU A 137 -4.06 -32.12 8.32
C GLU A 137 -5.34 -31.27 8.36
N PRO A 138 -5.40 -30.17 7.59
CA PRO A 138 -6.61 -29.35 7.51
C PRO A 138 -7.74 -30.12 6.82
N ASP A 139 -8.98 -29.86 7.23
CA ASP A 139 -10.14 -30.25 6.42
C ASP A 139 -10.20 -29.44 5.11
N PRO A 140 -11.03 -29.85 4.13
CA PRO A 140 -11.09 -29.14 2.84
C PRO A 140 -11.44 -27.65 2.94
N ASN A 141 -12.31 -27.25 3.88
CA ASN A 141 -12.69 -25.85 4.04
C ASN A 141 -11.54 -25.06 4.68
N GLN A 142 -10.91 -25.62 5.72
CA GLN A 142 -9.75 -25.02 6.36
C GLN A 142 -8.60 -24.82 5.37
N HIS A 143 -8.35 -25.81 4.51
CA HIS A 143 -7.32 -25.74 3.49
C HIS A 143 -7.61 -24.63 2.48
N VAL A 144 -8.83 -24.56 1.95
CA VAL A 144 -9.22 -23.54 0.96
C VAL A 144 -9.14 -22.13 1.55
N VAL A 145 -9.64 -21.93 2.78
CA VAL A 145 -9.60 -20.62 3.43
C VAL A 145 -8.16 -20.16 3.68
N LEU A 146 -7.30 -21.03 4.21
CA LEU A 146 -5.91 -20.65 4.51
C LEU A 146 -5.08 -20.46 3.23
N ASP A 147 -5.33 -21.24 2.18
CA ASP A 147 -4.68 -21.06 0.87
C ASP A 147 -5.04 -19.70 0.26
N GLU A 148 -6.32 -19.32 0.31
CA GLU A 148 -6.77 -18.04 -0.23
C GLU A 148 -6.27 -16.85 0.59
N ILE A 149 -6.28 -16.93 1.94
CA ILE A 149 -5.61 -15.95 2.80
C ILE A 149 -4.13 -15.85 2.43
N SER A 150 -3.47 -16.99 2.27
CA SER A 150 -2.06 -17.03 1.89
C SER A 150 -1.81 -16.38 0.55
N HIS A 151 -2.72 -16.46 -0.42
CA HIS A 151 -2.62 -15.79 -1.70
C HIS A 151 -2.80 -14.26 -1.58
N LEU A 152 -3.84 -13.84 -0.86
CA LEU A 152 -4.24 -12.44 -0.68
C LEU A 152 -3.27 -11.62 0.17
N SER A 153 -2.64 -12.23 1.18
CA SER A 153 -1.66 -11.53 2.02
C SER A 153 -0.41 -11.20 1.22
N ASP A 154 0.23 -10.07 1.50
CA ASP A 154 1.55 -9.75 0.98
C ASP A 154 2.62 -10.48 1.79
N ARG A 155 2.43 -10.63 3.11
CA ARG A 155 3.29 -11.41 4.02
C ARG A 155 2.50 -12.22 5.04
N LEU A 156 3.06 -13.36 5.44
CA LEU A 156 2.51 -14.23 6.48
C LEU A 156 3.48 -14.31 7.66
N ILE A 157 2.98 -14.08 8.87
CA ILE A 157 3.73 -14.17 10.11
C ILE A 157 3.31 -15.44 10.86
N VAL A 158 4.29 -16.23 11.27
CA VAL A 158 4.13 -17.38 12.17
C VAL A 158 5.09 -17.26 13.34
N MET A 159 4.83 -17.96 14.45
CA MET A 159 5.60 -17.80 15.69
C MET A 159 6.56 -18.96 16.00
N SER A 160 6.68 -19.93 15.08
CA SER A 160 7.55 -21.09 15.22
C SER A 160 8.09 -21.56 13.87
N GLU A 161 9.26 -22.19 13.88
CA GLU A 161 9.87 -22.74 12.67
C GLU A 161 9.06 -23.94 12.15
N HIS A 162 8.44 -24.71 13.04
CA HIS A 162 7.52 -25.77 12.66
C HIS A 162 6.33 -25.25 11.86
N ALA A 163 5.71 -24.14 12.28
CA ALA A 163 4.62 -23.53 11.53
C ALA A 163 5.05 -23.04 10.14
N ALA A 164 6.25 -22.45 10.04
CA ALA A 164 6.84 -22.06 8.76
C ALA A 164 7.06 -23.28 7.85
N GLY A 165 7.51 -24.41 8.42
CA GLY A 165 7.58 -25.70 7.74
C GLY A 165 6.23 -26.15 7.19
N LEU A 166 5.18 -26.14 8.02
CA LEU A 166 3.84 -26.53 7.59
C LEU A 166 3.30 -25.64 6.47
N LEU A 167 3.53 -24.32 6.51
CA LEU A 167 3.15 -23.42 5.43
C LEU A 167 3.81 -23.76 4.09
N ARG A 168 5.08 -24.15 4.11
CA ARG A 168 5.80 -24.57 2.89
C ARG A 168 5.33 -25.94 2.41
N ASP A 169 5.26 -26.91 3.31
CA ASP A 169 5.11 -28.32 2.96
C ASP A 169 3.66 -28.71 2.67
N VAL A 170 2.69 -28.10 3.38
CA VAL A 170 1.26 -28.41 3.24
C VAL A 170 0.55 -27.42 2.33
N TYR A 171 0.84 -26.12 2.46
CA TYR A 171 0.13 -25.04 1.75
C TYR A 171 0.92 -24.44 0.58
N GLY A 172 2.14 -24.90 0.31
CA GLY A 172 2.94 -24.44 -0.83
C GLY A 172 3.37 -22.97 -0.79
N VAL A 173 3.35 -22.34 0.40
CA VAL A 173 3.67 -20.91 0.54
C VAL A 173 5.17 -20.68 0.29
N PRO A 174 5.55 -19.72 -0.60
CA PRO A 174 6.96 -19.37 -0.83
C PRO A 174 7.64 -18.85 0.44
N ASN A 175 8.88 -19.29 0.69
CA ASN A 175 9.63 -18.93 1.90
C ASN A 175 9.86 -17.41 2.03
N GLU A 176 10.00 -16.68 0.92
CA GLU A 176 10.16 -15.23 0.89
C GLU A 176 8.96 -14.46 1.47
N LYS A 177 7.79 -15.11 1.53
CA LYS A 177 6.54 -14.57 2.05
C LYS A 177 6.35 -14.81 3.55
N ILE A 178 7.14 -15.71 4.13
CA ILE A 178 6.98 -16.18 5.51
C ILE A 178 7.97 -15.46 6.41
N ASP A 179 7.46 -14.84 7.47
CA ASP A 179 8.24 -14.24 8.55
C ASP A 179 8.02 -15.02 9.84
N VAL A 180 9.11 -15.52 10.44
CA VAL A 180 9.05 -16.15 11.76
C VAL A 180 9.28 -15.08 12.81
N ILE A 181 8.22 -14.66 13.49
CA ILE A 181 8.26 -13.67 14.57
C ILE A 181 7.70 -14.32 15.84
N PRO A 182 8.55 -14.62 16.84
CA PRO A 182 8.10 -15.26 18.07
C PRO A 182 7.02 -14.46 18.82
N HIS A 183 6.22 -15.17 19.61
CA HIS A 183 5.25 -14.55 20.49
C HIS A 183 5.95 -13.56 21.43
N GLY A 184 5.41 -12.34 21.52
CA GLY A 184 5.97 -11.31 22.39
C GLY A 184 5.81 -11.66 23.87
N VAL A 185 6.80 -11.33 24.69
CA VAL A 185 6.76 -11.51 26.14
C VAL A 185 6.86 -10.16 26.85
N PRO A 186 6.21 -10.00 28.02
CA PRO A 186 6.43 -8.83 28.86
C PRO A 186 7.92 -8.70 29.25
N ASP A 187 8.45 -7.49 29.26
CA ASP A 187 9.83 -7.25 29.67
C ASP A 187 9.94 -7.23 31.21
N LEU A 188 9.99 -8.42 31.79
CA LEU A 188 10.07 -8.60 33.24
C LEU A 188 11.53 -8.69 33.70
N PRO A 189 11.86 -8.16 34.89
CA PRO A 189 13.14 -8.43 35.51
C PRO A 189 13.29 -9.91 35.87
N PHE A 190 14.53 -10.39 35.97
CA PHE A 190 14.80 -11.75 36.46
C PHE A 190 14.60 -11.80 37.98
N MET A 191 13.39 -12.16 38.41
CA MET A 191 12.99 -12.06 39.82
C MET A 191 13.24 -13.34 40.63
N ASP A 192 13.46 -13.18 41.93
CA ASP A 192 13.38 -14.29 42.89
C ASP A 192 11.90 -14.70 43.08
N PRO A 193 11.56 -16.00 42.96
CA PRO A 193 10.20 -16.48 43.17
C PRO A 193 9.59 -16.13 44.54
N ASN A 194 10.41 -15.90 45.56
CA ASN A 194 9.93 -15.59 46.91
C ASN A 194 9.31 -14.19 47.03
N TYR A 195 9.56 -13.28 46.07
CA TYR A 195 9.13 -11.89 46.16
C TYR A 195 7.62 -11.69 46.28
N PHE A 196 6.81 -12.51 45.58
CA PHE A 196 5.35 -12.37 45.54
C PHE A 196 4.59 -13.44 46.34
N LYS A 197 5.30 -14.34 47.04
CA LYS A 197 4.66 -15.49 47.72
C LYS A 197 3.74 -15.06 48.86
N ASP A 198 3.97 -13.89 49.44
CA ASP A 198 3.16 -13.33 50.51
C ASP A 198 1.75 -12.92 50.09
N LEU A 199 1.61 -12.38 48.87
CA LEU A 199 0.31 -12.06 48.26
C LEU A 199 -0.60 -13.29 48.16
N PHE A 200 -0.02 -14.48 48.06
CA PHE A 200 -0.74 -15.75 47.94
C PHE A 200 -0.77 -16.60 49.22
N GLY A 201 -0.20 -16.11 50.34
CA GLY A 201 -0.12 -16.91 51.58
C GLY A 201 0.75 -18.17 51.45
N THR A 202 1.77 -18.10 50.59
CA THR A 202 2.68 -19.21 50.24
C THR A 202 4.12 -18.95 50.69
N GLN A 203 4.32 -18.09 51.69
CA GLN A 203 5.65 -17.81 52.24
C GLN A 203 6.33 -19.11 52.72
N GLY A 204 7.59 -19.31 52.33
CA GLY A 204 8.35 -20.52 52.67
C GLY A 204 7.92 -21.79 51.94
N LYS A 205 6.87 -21.74 51.12
CA LYS A 205 6.35 -22.90 50.37
C LYS A 205 6.95 -22.96 48.97
N SER A 206 7.02 -24.17 48.41
CA SER A 206 7.29 -24.36 46.98
C SER A 206 6.01 -24.23 46.17
N VAL A 207 6.03 -23.47 45.08
CA VAL A 207 4.83 -23.14 44.30
C VAL A 207 4.93 -23.68 42.88
N LEU A 208 4.01 -24.58 42.53
CA LEU A 208 3.75 -24.97 41.15
C LEU A 208 2.64 -24.08 40.58
N LEU A 209 2.74 -23.69 39.31
CA LEU A 209 1.74 -22.85 38.65
C LEU A 209 1.30 -23.42 37.30
N THR A 210 -0.01 -23.42 37.09
CA THR A 210 -0.64 -23.43 35.76
C THR A 210 -1.57 -22.22 35.68
N PHE A 211 -1.53 -21.48 34.57
CA PHE A 211 -2.45 -20.36 34.36
C PHE A 211 -2.97 -20.28 32.92
N GLY A 212 -4.08 -19.56 32.74
CA GLY A 212 -4.76 -19.36 31.47
C GLY A 212 -6.20 -19.91 31.47
N LEU A 213 -6.82 -20.00 30.30
CA LEU A 213 -8.17 -20.55 30.18
C LEU A 213 -8.18 -22.07 30.42
N LEU A 214 -9.01 -22.53 31.36
CA LEU A 214 -9.15 -23.94 31.70
C LEU A 214 -9.95 -24.66 30.62
N SER A 215 -9.38 -25.75 30.11
CA SER A 215 -10.04 -26.70 29.21
C SER A 215 -9.44 -28.11 29.39
N PRO A 216 -10.15 -29.19 28.99
CA PRO A 216 -9.64 -30.55 29.07
C PRO A 216 -8.28 -30.75 28.40
N ASN A 217 -8.02 -30.06 27.28
CA ASN A 217 -6.73 -30.14 26.59
C ASN A 217 -5.56 -29.61 27.44
N LYS A 218 -5.81 -28.78 28.47
CA LYS A 218 -4.76 -28.30 29.37
C LYS A 218 -4.19 -29.38 30.28
N GLY A 219 -4.85 -30.54 30.42
CA GLY A 219 -4.35 -31.72 31.12
C GLY A 219 -4.02 -31.51 32.60
N ILE A 220 -4.73 -30.58 33.26
CA ILE A 220 -4.45 -30.16 34.65
C ILE A 220 -4.60 -31.34 35.62
N GLU A 221 -5.49 -32.29 35.29
CA GLU A 221 -5.70 -33.54 36.01
C GLU A 221 -4.41 -34.35 36.19
N ASN A 222 -3.47 -34.29 35.25
CA ASN A 222 -2.21 -35.04 35.33
C ASN A 222 -1.25 -34.43 36.36
N VAL A 223 -1.30 -33.11 36.57
CA VAL A 223 -0.54 -32.46 37.67
C VAL A 223 -1.16 -32.81 39.01
N ILE A 224 -2.49 -32.80 39.11
CA ILE A 224 -3.19 -33.17 40.36
C ILE A 224 -2.87 -34.62 40.75
N ARG A 225 -2.84 -35.55 39.77
CA ARG A 225 -2.41 -36.95 39.99
C ARG A 225 -0.94 -37.08 40.39
N ALA A 226 -0.08 -36.15 40.01
CA ALA A 226 1.33 -36.14 40.39
C ALA A 226 1.55 -35.66 41.85
N LEU A 227 0.62 -34.90 42.43
CA LEU A 227 0.78 -34.27 43.74
C LEU A 227 1.06 -35.25 44.90
N PRO A 228 0.38 -36.41 45.04
CA PRO A 228 0.66 -37.33 46.15
C PRO A 228 2.13 -37.76 46.24
N ALA A 229 2.76 -38.06 45.09
CA ALA A 229 4.17 -38.43 45.02
C ALA A 229 5.09 -37.25 45.37
N ILE A 230 4.77 -36.04 44.87
CA ILE A 230 5.54 -34.82 45.16
C ILE A 230 5.47 -34.47 46.65
N LEU A 231 4.27 -34.50 47.25
CA LEU A 231 4.03 -34.13 48.65
C LEU A 231 4.68 -35.08 49.65
N THR A 232 4.99 -36.32 49.24
CA THR A 232 5.75 -37.27 50.07
C THR A 232 7.17 -36.75 50.36
N LYS A 233 7.76 -35.98 49.44
CA LYS A 233 9.10 -35.38 49.61
C LYS A 233 9.06 -33.89 49.97
N HIS A 234 8.11 -33.15 49.42
CA HIS A 234 7.95 -31.71 49.65
C HIS A 234 6.58 -31.41 50.26
N PRO A 235 6.37 -31.64 51.57
CA PRO A 235 5.06 -31.53 52.21
C PRO A 235 4.51 -30.09 52.20
N ASP A 236 5.38 -29.09 52.10
CA ASP A 236 4.98 -27.68 52.09
C ASP A 236 4.63 -27.14 50.69
N LEU A 237 4.56 -28.00 49.67
CA LEU A 237 4.28 -27.57 48.29
C LEU A 237 2.81 -27.17 48.09
N VAL A 238 2.59 -26.16 47.25
CA VAL A 238 1.28 -25.68 46.82
C VAL A 238 1.23 -25.62 45.29
N TYR A 239 0.12 -26.09 44.72
CA TYR A 239 -0.18 -25.97 43.30
C TYR A 239 -1.27 -24.93 43.06
N ILE A 240 -0.92 -23.85 42.37
CA ILE A 240 -1.82 -22.77 42.00
C ILE A 240 -2.32 -23.00 40.57
N ILE A 241 -3.64 -23.02 40.41
CA ILE A 241 -4.34 -23.06 39.12
C ILE A 241 -5.06 -21.71 38.96
N SER A 242 -4.53 -20.83 38.12
CA SER A 242 -5.04 -19.46 37.96
C SER A 242 -5.73 -19.25 36.61
N GLY A 243 -7.03 -19.04 36.63
CA GLY A 243 -7.81 -18.76 35.42
C GLY A 243 -9.28 -19.17 35.49
N VAL A 244 -10.02 -18.74 34.47
CA VAL A 244 -11.44 -19.06 34.26
C VAL A 244 -11.62 -20.21 33.28
N THR A 245 -12.75 -20.90 33.35
CA THR A 245 -13.11 -21.94 32.37
C THR A 245 -13.32 -21.27 31.01
N HIS A 246 -12.81 -21.89 29.94
CA HIS A 246 -12.89 -21.33 28.59
C HIS A 246 -14.34 -20.94 28.26
N PRO A 247 -14.62 -19.71 27.76
CA PRO A 247 -15.98 -19.21 27.60
C PRO A 247 -16.90 -20.16 26.82
N HIS A 248 -16.40 -20.76 25.72
CA HIS A 248 -17.15 -21.73 24.92
C HIS A 248 -17.52 -23.00 25.71
N ILE A 249 -16.58 -23.55 26.49
CA ILE A 249 -16.82 -24.72 27.35
C ILE A 249 -17.80 -24.34 28.44
N ARG A 250 -17.67 -23.15 29.03
CA ARG A 250 -18.60 -22.67 30.07
C ARG A 250 -20.03 -22.52 29.55
N ARG A 251 -20.22 -22.13 28.27
CA ARG A 251 -21.54 -22.10 27.63
C ARG A 251 -22.15 -23.49 27.47
N GLN A 252 -21.34 -24.49 27.08
CA GLN A 252 -21.83 -25.85 26.78
C GLN A 252 -21.93 -26.75 28.03
N GLU A 253 -20.93 -26.69 28.91
CA GLU A 253 -20.71 -27.61 30.02
C GLU A 253 -20.68 -26.92 31.40
N ARG A 254 -20.88 -25.60 31.46
CA ARG A 254 -20.73 -24.80 32.70
C ARG A 254 -19.33 -24.98 33.31
N GLU A 255 -19.23 -25.15 34.62
CA GLU A 255 -17.94 -25.30 35.34
C GLU A 255 -17.53 -26.78 35.54
N ARG A 256 -18.17 -27.72 34.83
CA ARG A 256 -18.00 -29.18 35.02
C ARG A 256 -16.53 -29.62 35.05
N TYR A 257 -15.69 -29.07 34.17
CA TYR A 257 -14.28 -29.41 34.14
C TYR A 257 -13.54 -28.99 35.41
N ARG A 258 -13.74 -27.75 35.88
CA ARG A 258 -13.14 -27.26 37.14
C ARG A 258 -13.64 -28.04 38.34
N GLU A 259 -14.95 -28.28 38.41
CA GLU A 259 -15.58 -29.09 39.46
C GLU A 259 -14.98 -30.51 39.48
N GLY A 260 -14.73 -31.10 38.31
CA GLY A 260 -14.03 -32.37 38.16
C GLY A 260 -12.60 -32.35 38.70
N LEU A 261 -11.84 -31.29 38.46
CA LEU A 261 -10.49 -31.11 39.02
C LEU A 261 -10.52 -30.99 40.55
N GLN A 262 -11.50 -30.27 41.10
CA GLN A 262 -11.69 -30.14 42.56
C GLN A 262 -12.07 -31.47 43.20
N ALA A 263 -12.97 -32.23 42.56
CA ALA A 263 -13.35 -33.57 43.01
C ALA A 263 -12.16 -34.52 42.99
N LEU A 264 -11.34 -34.50 41.93
CA LEU A 264 -10.12 -35.29 41.82
C LEU A 264 -9.12 -34.95 42.93
N ALA A 265 -8.91 -33.66 43.22
CA ALA A 265 -8.02 -33.24 44.32
C ALA A 265 -8.52 -33.74 45.68
N LYS A 266 -9.84 -33.82 45.88
CA LYS A 266 -10.46 -34.35 47.11
C LYS A 266 -10.31 -35.85 47.21
N GLU A 267 -10.54 -36.58 46.12
CA GLU A 267 -10.39 -38.03 46.04
C GLU A 267 -8.96 -38.46 46.38
N LEU A 268 -7.96 -37.74 45.87
CA LEU A 268 -6.55 -38.01 46.11
C LEU A 268 -6.03 -37.47 47.44
N GLY A 269 -6.87 -36.79 48.24
CA GLY A 269 -6.47 -36.24 49.54
C GLY A 269 -5.52 -35.03 49.48
N VAL A 270 -5.43 -34.34 48.34
CA VAL A 270 -4.47 -33.23 48.11
C VAL A 270 -5.14 -31.85 48.07
N SER A 271 -6.43 -31.74 48.36
CA SER A 271 -7.19 -30.48 48.28
C SER A 271 -6.56 -29.31 49.05
N SER A 272 -5.93 -29.54 50.20
CA SER A 272 -5.26 -28.49 51.00
C SER A 272 -4.00 -27.91 50.33
N HIS A 273 -3.48 -28.58 49.30
CA HIS A 273 -2.30 -28.18 48.54
C HIS A 273 -2.64 -27.61 47.15
N VAL A 274 -3.94 -27.50 46.80
CA VAL A 274 -4.37 -26.97 45.50
C VAL A 274 -5.17 -25.68 45.68
N MET A 275 -4.68 -24.60 45.08
CA MET A 275 -5.34 -23.30 45.08
C MET A 275 -5.96 -23.01 43.71
N PHE A 276 -7.29 -22.97 43.65
CA PHE A 276 -8.02 -22.56 42.44
C PHE A 276 -8.33 -21.07 42.48
N ASN A 277 -7.62 -20.27 41.69
CA ASN A 277 -7.96 -18.85 41.50
C ASN A 277 -8.87 -18.68 40.27
N ASN A 278 -10.18 -18.58 40.50
CA ASN A 278 -11.20 -18.48 39.44
C ASN A 278 -11.42 -17.06 38.93
N ARG A 279 -10.37 -16.42 38.42
CA ARG A 279 -10.44 -15.04 37.92
C ARG A 279 -9.68 -14.91 36.61
N PHE A 280 -10.21 -14.06 35.73
CA PHE A 280 -9.44 -13.52 34.63
C PHE A 280 -8.65 -12.35 35.19
N VAL A 281 -7.32 -12.47 35.18
CA VAL A 281 -6.42 -11.56 35.88
C VAL A 281 -5.89 -10.48 34.93
N SER A 282 -5.56 -9.30 35.47
CA SER A 282 -4.88 -8.25 34.70
C SER A 282 -3.44 -8.65 34.36
N ASN A 283 -2.77 -7.87 33.51
CA ASN A 283 -1.36 -8.11 33.20
C ASN A 283 -0.48 -7.98 34.46
N GLU A 284 -0.78 -7.03 35.35
CA GLU A 284 -0.08 -6.84 36.62
C GLU A 284 -0.28 -8.05 37.55
N GLU A 285 -1.53 -8.47 37.77
CA GLU A 285 -1.85 -9.65 38.59
C GLU A 285 -1.21 -10.92 37.97
N MET A 286 -1.16 -11.03 36.64
CA MET A 286 -0.49 -12.14 35.96
C MET A 286 1.01 -12.18 36.24
N ILE A 287 1.67 -11.02 36.28
CA ILE A 287 3.09 -10.91 36.66
C ILE A 287 3.30 -11.37 38.11
N GLU A 288 2.39 -11.02 39.03
CA GLU A 288 2.45 -11.46 40.43
C GLU A 288 2.30 -12.99 40.54
N HIS A 289 1.31 -13.55 39.84
CA HIS A 289 1.07 -15.01 39.81
C HIS A 289 2.28 -15.77 39.27
N VAL A 290 2.77 -15.38 38.09
CA VAL A 290 3.96 -16.00 37.50
C VAL A 290 5.13 -15.78 38.44
N GLY A 291 5.29 -14.56 38.96
CA GLY A 291 6.31 -14.15 39.91
C GLY A 291 6.41 -15.04 41.14
N ALA A 292 5.31 -15.45 41.76
CA ALA A 292 5.30 -16.33 42.94
C ALA A 292 5.67 -17.80 42.67
N ALA A 293 5.61 -18.25 41.41
CA ALA A 293 5.84 -19.64 41.06
C ALA A 293 7.33 -20.03 41.05
N ASP A 294 7.66 -21.21 41.59
CA ASP A 294 8.98 -21.82 41.46
C ASP A 294 9.10 -22.62 40.15
N ILE A 295 8.04 -23.34 39.80
CA ILE A 295 7.95 -24.15 38.58
C ILE A 295 6.61 -23.89 37.89
N TYR A 296 6.66 -23.59 36.59
CA TYR A 296 5.49 -23.50 35.72
C TYR A 296 5.29 -24.82 34.97
N ILE A 297 4.03 -25.30 34.89
CA ILE A 297 3.71 -26.59 34.28
C ILE A 297 2.69 -26.41 33.14
N THR A 298 2.95 -27.02 31.98
CA THR A 298 2.02 -27.09 30.83
C THR A 298 1.82 -28.53 30.35
N PRO A 299 0.91 -29.29 30.96
CA PRO A 299 0.75 -30.72 30.75
C PRO A 299 -0.29 -31.01 29.65
N TYR A 300 -0.19 -30.31 28.52
CA TYR A 300 -1.22 -30.38 27.46
C TYR A 300 -1.33 -31.78 26.89
N ARG A 301 -2.52 -32.17 26.44
CA ARG A 301 -2.80 -33.56 26.01
C ARG A 301 -2.50 -33.82 24.53
N GLN A 302 -2.41 -32.76 23.72
CA GLN A 302 -2.25 -32.86 22.27
C GLN A 302 -0.94 -32.25 21.79
N GLU A 303 -0.35 -32.85 20.76
CA GLU A 303 0.91 -32.40 20.18
C GLU A 303 0.74 -31.15 19.28
N ALA A 304 -0.42 -31.03 18.62
CA ALA A 304 -0.73 -30.03 17.58
C ALA A 304 -1.03 -28.63 18.14
N GLN A 305 -0.18 -28.11 19.03
CA GLN A 305 -0.27 -26.74 19.55
C GLN A 305 0.90 -25.91 19.01
N VAL A 306 0.61 -25.03 18.05
CA VAL A 306 1.60 -24.22 17.33
C VAL A 306 2.17 -23.09 18.20
N VAL A 307 1.35 -22.51 19.08
CA VAL A 307 1.72 -21.40 19.96
C VAL A 307 1.04 -21.52 21.32
N SER A 308 1.74 -21.15 22.39
CA SER A 308 1.18 -21.03 23.75
C SER A 308 1.67 -19.75 24.41
N GLY A 309 0.79 -18.76 24.52
CA GLY A 309 1.11 -17.47 25.15
C GLY A 309 1.48 -17.60 26.63
N THR A 310 0.84 -18.52 27.36
CA THR A 310 1.15 -18.75 28.78
C THR A 310 2.56 -19.34 28.96
N LEU A 311 2.98 -20.22 28.04
CA LEU A 311 4.35 -20.74 28.02
C LEU A 311 5.37 -19.63 27.67
N ALA A 312 5.06 -18.80 26.67
CA ALA A 312 5.92 -17.67 26.29
C ALA A 312 6.13 -16.70 27.46
N ILE A 313 5.06 -16.35 28.17
CA ILE A 313 5.12 -15.50 29.37
C ILE A 313 5.98 -16.14 30.48
N ALA A 314 5.79 -17.43 30.78
CA ALA A 314 6.57 -18.11 31.81
C ALA A 314 8.06 -18.20 31.45
N LEU A 315 8.38 -18.40 30.17
CA LEU A 315 9.73 -18.35 29.63
C LEU A 315 10.30 -16.92 29.79
N GLY A 316 9.51 -15.91 29.44
CA GLY A 316 9.78 -14.49 29.62
C GLY A 316 10.14 -14.11 31.05
N ALA A 317 9.42 -14.65 32.01
CA ALA A 317 9.67 -14.46 33.44
C ALA A 317 10.85 -15.28 33.99
N GLY A 318 11.52 -16.09 33.16
CA GLY A 318 12.66 -16.91 33.58
C GLY A 318 12.27 -17.99 34.59
N LYS A 319 11.12 -18.64 34.41
CA LYS A 319 10.66 -19.73 35.27
C LYS A 319 11.27 -21.07 34.88
N ALA A 320 11.36 -21.98 35.85
CA ALA A 320 11.65 -23.38 35.56
C ALA A 320 10.36 -23.98 34.99
N ILE A 321 10.47 -24.72 33.89
CA ILE A 321 9.31 -25.13 33.11
C ILE A 321 9.31 -26.65 32.95
N ILE A 322 8.17 -27.27 33.25
CA ILE A 322 7.85 -28.65 32.89
C ILE A 322 6.72 -28.62 31.88
N SER A 323 6.87 -29.32 30.75
CA SER A 323 5.87 -29.29 29.68
C SER A 323 5.76 -30.66 29.01
N THR A 324 4.60 -30.95 28.43
CA THR A 324 4.50 -32.04 27.44
C THR A 324 5.11 -31.60 26.11
N PRO A 325 5.58 -32.52 25.25
CA PRO A 325 6.35 -32.16 24.06
C PRO A 325 5.43 -31.77 22.87
N TYR A 326 4.51 -30.81 23.08
CA TYR A 326 3.78 -30.19 21.96
C TYR A 326 4.71 -29.28 21.14
N TRP A 327 4.36 -28.99 19.88
CA TRP A 327 5.28 -28.36 18.92
C TRP A 327 5.97 -27.09 19.44
N HIS A 328 5.20 -26.13 19.96
CA HIS A 328 5.78 -24.90 20.54
C HIS A 328 6.72 -25.19 21.73
N ALA A 329 6.35 -26.11 22.63
CA ALA A 329 7.18 -26.47 23.79
C ALA A 329 8.50 -27.11 23.37
N LYS A 330 8.51 -27.98 22.35
CA LYS A 330 9.75 -28.58 21.83
C LYS A 330 10.76 -27.52 21.39
N GLU A 331 10.31 -26.48 20.69
CA GLU A 331 11.18 -25.41 20.18
C GLU A 331 11.66 -24.46 21.29
N VAL A 332 10.74 -23.94 22.10
CA VAL A 332 11.07 -22.89 23.08
C VAL A 332 11.77 -23.43 24.32
N LEU A 333 11.67 -24.73 24.60
CA LEU A 333 12.30 -25.39 25.75
C LEU A 333 13.57 -26.19 25.41
N ALA A 334 14.02 -26.21 24.16
CA ALA A 334 15.24 -26.92 23.78
C ALA A 334 16.49 -26.39 24.51
N ASP A 335 17.64 -27.06 24.38
CA ASP A 335 18.90 -26.64 25.02
C ASP A 335 18.81 -26.48 26.54
N GLY A 336 17.95 -27.27 27.18
CA GLY A 336 17.75 -27.27 28.63
C GLY A 336 17.06 -26.00 29.16
N ARG A 337 16.26 -25.32 28.34
CA ARG A 337 15.38 -24.20 28.75
C ARG A 337 14.13 -24.66 29.50
N GLY A 338 13.81 -25.96 29.45
CA GLY A 338 12.78 -26.61 30.25
C GLY A 338 12.97 -28.13 30.32
N VAL A 339 12.01 -28.82 30.93
CA VAL A 339 11.92 -30.29 30.94
C VAL A 339 10.69 -30.71 30.14
N LEU A 340 10.90 -31.64 29.20
CA LEU A 340 9.81 -32.27 28.48
C LEU A 340 9.49 -33.63 29.12
N VAL A 341 8.21 -33.88 29.39
CA VAL A 341 7.68 -35.13 29.96
C VAL A 341 6.64 -35.75 29.03
N PRO A 342 6.48 -37.08 28.99
CA PRO A 342 5.48 -37.72 28.13
C PRO A 342 4.05 -37.20 28.37
N PHE A 343 3.21 -37.29 27.33
CA PHE A 343 1.79 -36.96 27.43
C PHE A 343 1.08 -37.88 28.41
N GLU A 344 0.16 -37.32 29.19
CA GLU A 344 -0.72 -38.07 30.12
C GLU A 344 0.02 -38.92 31.17
N ASP A 345 1.26 -38.55 31.50
CA ASP A 345 2.10 -39.26 32.45
C ASP A 345 2.35 -38.41 33.72
N SER A 346 1.55 -38.68 34.76
CA SER A 346 1.67 -38.01 36.06
C SER A 346 2.95 -38.38 36.81
N ASP A 347 3.49 -39.58 36.60
CA ASP A 347 4.69 -40.04 37.30
C ASP A 347 5.92 -39.31 36.77
N SER A 348 6.01 -39.12 35.46
CA SER A 348 7.05 -38.29 34.85
C SER A 348 6.97 -36.83 35.28
N ILE A 349 5.76 -36.26 35.42
CA ILE A 349 5.56 -34.92 35.98
C ILE A 349 6.07 -34.85 37.43
N ALA A 350 5.71 -35.83 38.27
CA ALA A 350 6.15 -35.89 39.66
C ALA A 350 7.67 -35.98 39.77
N ASN A 351 8.30 -36.88 39.01
CA ASN A 351 9.76 -37.07 39.00
C ASN A 351 10.49 -35.81 38.56
N ALA A 352 10.00 -35.12 37.51
CA ALA A 352 10.59 -33.87 37.04
C ALA A 352 10.44 -32.74 38.07
N ALA A 353 9.27 -32.62 38.72
CA ALA A 353 9.04 -31.62 39.76
C ALA A 353 9.95 -31.86 40.97
N ILE A 354 10.00 -33.09 41.49
CA ILE A 354 10.88 -33.48 42.59
C ILE A 354 12.34 -33.19 42.25
N ARG A 355 12.82 -33.56 41.05
CA ARG A 355 14.21 -33.30 40.64
C ARG A 355 14.56 -31.80 40.69
N LEU A 356 13.68 -30.94 40.19
CA LEU A 356 13.90 -29.50 40.15
C LEU A 356 13.74 -28.83 41.53
N LEU A 357 12.97 -29.43 42.43
CA LEU A 357 12.83 -28.97 43.82
C LEU A 357 14.00 -29.42 44.69
N ASP A 358 14.53 -30.63 44.45
CA ASP A 358 15.71 -31.19 45.14
C ASP A 358 17.03 -30.53 44.67
N ASN A 359 17.07 -29.94 43.46
CA ASN A 359 18.28 -29.37 42.86
C ASN A 359 18.11 -27.90 42.41
N ASP A 360 18.31 -26.99 43.36
CA ASP A 360 18.26 -25.54 43.12
C ASP A 360 19.23 -25.08 42.02
N ALA A 361 20.43 -25.68 41.92
CA ALA A 361 21.43 -25.30 40.92
C ALA A 361 20.95 -25.63 39.50
N GLU A 362 20.37 -26.82 39.28
CA GLU A 362 19.75 -27.20 37.99
C GLU A 362 18.58 -26.26 37.67
N ARG A 363 17.70 -26.02 38.65
CA ARG A 363 16.53 -25.13 38.50
C ARG A 363 16.95 -23.72 38.11
N HIS A 364 17.92 -23.13 38.81
CA HIS A 364 18.43 -21.78 38.50
C HIS A 364 19.14 -21.71 37.15
N ALA A 365 19.91 -22.72 36.77
CA ALA A 365 20.57 -22.76 35.46
C ALA A 365 19.54 -22.80 34.32
N MET A 366 18.47 -23.60 34.46
CA MET A 366 17.35 -23.66 33.51
C MET A 366 16.63 -22.32 33.40
N ARG A 367 16.26 -21.73 34.54
CA ARG A 367 15.63 -20.40 34.63
C ARG A 367 16.44 -19.34 33.89
N LYS A 368 17.76 -19.31 34.10
CA LYS A 368 18.67 -18.36 33.45
C LYS A 368 18.70 -18.56 31.94
N ARG A 369 18.77 -19.80 31.45
CA ARG A 369 18.72 -20.11 30.01
C ARG A 369 17.41 -19.66 29.37
N ALA A 370 16.27 -19.97 30.01
CA ALA A 370 14.95 -19.53 29.58
C ALA A 370 14.86 -18.00 29.48
N TYR A 371 15.26 -17.29 30.54
CA TYR A 371 15.22 -15.83 30.62
C TYR A 371 16.07 -15.16 29.54
N LEU A 372 17.32 -15.63 29.35
CA LEU A 372 18.23 -15.06 28.36
C LEU A 372 17.72 -15.27 26.93
N HIS A 373 17.14 -16.43 26.64
CA HIS A 373 16.55 -16.71 25.33
C HIS A 373 15.34 -15.81 25.04
N SER A 374 14.50 -15.52 26.04
CA SER A 374 13.30 -14.70 25.85
C SER A 374 13.60 -13.21 25.61
N ARG A 375 14.83 -12.73 25.81
CA ARG A 375 15.14 -11.29 25.72
C ARG A 375 15.00 -10.75 24.30
N SER A 376 15.24 -11.57 23.28
CA SER A 376 15.01 -11.20 21.88
C SER A 376 13.54 -11.28 21.47
N THR A 377 12.65 -11.74 22.34
CA THR A 377 11.23 -11.92 22.07
C THR A 377 10.36 -11.03 22.96
N THR A 378 10.92 -9.98 23.57
CA THR A 378 10.10 -9.01 24.32
C THR A 378 9.13 -8.30 23.36
N TRP A 379 8.01 -7.82 23.89
CA TRP A 379 7.02 -7.10 23.08
C TRP A 379 7.63 -5.96 22.26
N GLN A 380 8.62 -5.25 22.79
CA GLN A 380 9.37 -4.24 22.04
C GLN A 380 10.07 -4.81 20.81
N LYS A 381 10.80 -5.93 20.96
CA LYS A 381 11.52 -6.59 19.86
C LYS A 381 10.56 -7.20 18.85
N THR A 382 9.46 -7.81 19.32
CA THR A 382 8.39 -8.31 18.47
C THR A 382 7.76 -7.18 17.66
N ALA A 383 7.43 -6.04 18.27
CA ALA A 383 6.89 -4.87 17.55
C ALA A 383 7.84 -4.37 16.45
N GLN A 384 9.14 -4.26 16.74
CA GLN A 384 10.15 -3.87 15.76
C GLN A 384 10.22 -4.85 14.57
N ALA A 385 10.12 -6.16 14.84
CA ALA A 385 10.07 -7.17 13.79
C ALA A 385 8.79 -7.08 12.93
N TYR A 386 7.63 -6.84 13.55
CA TYR A 386 6.38 -6.60 12.83
C TYR A 386 6.47 -5.35 11.94
N MET A 387 7.02 -4.25 12.45
CA MET A 387 7.22 -3.02 11.66
C MET A 387 8.15 -3.25 10.45
N ALA A 388 9.19 -4.06 10.59
CA ALA A 388 10.05 -4.44 9.48
C ALA A 388 9.31 -5.31 8.44
N SER A 389 8.42 -6.21 8.88
CA SER A 389 7.53 -6.96 7.98
C SER A 389 6.56 -6.03 7.24
N PHE A 390 5.97 -5.05 7.94
CA PHE A 390 5.07 -4.06 7.36
C PHE A 390 5.76 -3.18 6.30
N GLN A 391 6.99 -2.74 6.56
CA GLN A 391 7.78 -2.00 5.58
C GLN A 391 8.06 -2.86 4.34
N ARG A 392 8.47 -4.12 4.51
CA ARG A 392 8.69 -5.04 3.39
C ARG A 392 7.43 -5.27 2.56
N ALA A 393 6.29 -5.51 3.21
CA ALA A 393 5.00 -5.67 2.52
C ALA A 393 4.67 -4.44 1.64
N ARG A 394 4.90 -3.23 2.14
CA ARG A 394 4.71 -1.99 1.37
C ARG A 394 5.71 -1.87 0.22
N VAL A 395 6.99 -2.16 0.44
CA VAL A 395 8.02 -2.16 -0.63
C VAL A 395 7.61 -3.11 -1.75
N GLU A 396 7.28 -4.34 -1.38
CA GLU A 396 6.98 -5.42 -2.31
C GLU A 396 5.72 -5.10 -3.12
N ARG A 397 4.67 -4.56 -2.48
CA ARG A 397 3.48 -4.07 -3.19
C ARG A 397 3.79 -2.91 -4.13
N MET A 398 4.70 -2.01 -3.74
CA MET A 398 5.11 -0.90 -4.61
C MET A 398 5.87 -1.37 -5.86
N LEU A 399 6.71 -2.41 -5.71
CA LEU A 399 7.48 -2.98 -6.81
C LEU A 399 6.64 -3.91 -7.69
N ARG A 400 5.68 -4.61 -7.07
CA ARG A 400 4.78 -5.58 -7.69
C ARG A 400 3.34 -5.21 -7.36
N PRO A 401 2.78 -4.18 -8.02
CA PRO A 401 1.41 -3.77 -7.81
C PRO A 401 0.46 -4.93 -8.12
N ARG A 402 -0.66 -4.98 -7.38
CA ARG A 402 -1.71 -5.98 -7.56
C ARG A 402 -3.05 -5.26 -7.59
N ALA A 403 -3.78 -5.43 -8.68
CA ALA A 403 -5.18 -5.06 -8.75
C ALA A 403 -5.97 -5.79 -7.65
N ALA A 404 -6.98 -5.12 -7.07
CA ALA A 404 -7.94 -5.86 -6.25
C ALA A 404 -8.68 -6.86 -7.15
N LEU A 405 -8.99 -8.05 -6.65
CA LEU A 405 -9.62 -9.12 -7.44
C LEU A 405 -10.90 -8.66 -8.16
N GLN A 406 -11.66 -7.76 -7.55
CA GLN A 406 -12.87 -7.20 -8.14
C GLN A 406 -12.59 -6.32 -9.36
N ASP A 407 -11.45 -5.61 -9.38
CA ASP A 407 -11.06 -4.70 -10.45
C ASP A 407 -10.51 -5.46 -11.68
N ILE A 408 -10.05 -6.71 -11.49
CA ILE A 408 -9.59 -7.60 -12.57
C ILE A 408 -10.74 -8.01 -13.51
N PHE A 409 -11.97 -8.13 -12.98
CA PHE A 409 -13.12 -8.63 -13.74
C PHE A 409 -13.99 -7.53 -14.37
N THR A 410 -13.64 -6.24 -14.20
CA THR A 410 -14.34 -5.13 -14.86
C THR A 410 -14.09 -5.15 -16.37
N HIS A 411 -15.17 -5.12 -17.16
CA HIS A 411 -15.15 -5.37 -18.61
C HIS A 411 -14.17 -4.50 -19.42
N LYS A 412 -13.20 -5.15 -20.09
CA LYS A 412 -12.35 -4.56 -21.14
C LYS A 412 -13.19 -4.02 -22.30
N THR A 413 -13.50 -2.73 -22.28
CA THR A 413 -14.00 -1.98 -23.44
C THR A 413 -12.91 -1.04 -23.95
N THR A 414 -11.73 -1.60 -24.24
CA THR A 414 -10.49 -0.82 -24.36
C THR A 414 -10.12 -0.40 -25.79
N ASP A 415 -10.91 -0.83 -26.79
CA ASP A 415 -10.71 -0.47 -28.21
C ASP A 415 -11.72 0.56 -28.74
N LYS A 416 -12.46 1.23 -27.85
CA LYS A 416 -13.39 2.29 -28.24
C LYS A 416 -13.06 3.57 -27.48
N LEU A 417 -12.93 4.65 -28.24
CA LEU A 417 -12.82 5.98 -27.65
C LEU A 417 -14.15 6.30 -26.93
N PRO A 418 -14.12 6.76 -25.68
CA PRO A 418 -15.31 7.25 -25.00
C PRO A 418 -15.88 8.48 -25.73
N LEU A 419 -17.15 8.77 -25.47
CA LEU A 419 -17.74 10.04 -25.91
C LEU A 419 -17.06 11.19 -25.14
N VAL A 420 -16.88 12.32 -25.83
CA VAL A 420 -16.37 13.53 -25.19
C VAL A 420 -17.43 14.04 -24.21
N ASP A 421 -17.09 14.06 -22.93
CA ASP A 421 -17.87 14.64 -21.86
C ASP A 421 -17.09 15.81 -21.23
N THR A 422 -17.63 17.02 -21.33
CA THR A 422 -17.01 18.24 -20.81
C THR A 422 -17.63 18.72 -19.49
N SER A 423 -18.47 17.91 -18.83
CA SER A 423 -19.15 18.30 -17.58
C SER A 423 -18.16 18.71 -16.49
N HIS A 424 -17.08 17.95 -16.28
CA HIS A 424 -16.09 18.32 -15.26
C HIS A 424 -15.22 19.52 -15.67
N LEU A 425 -14.93 19.72 -16.96
CA LEU A 425 -14.28 20.95 -17.46
C LEU A 425 -15.10 22.19 -17.11
N LEU A 426 -16.42 22.12 -17.33
CA LEU A 426 -17.36 23.19 -16.98
C LEU A 426 -17.43 23.40 -15.46
N ASN A 427 -17.46 22.31 -14.69
CA ASN A 427 -17.49 22.36 -13.22
C ASN A 427 -16.24 23.02 -12.62
N MET A 428 -15.08 22.79 -13.21
CA MET A 428 -13.79 23.35 -12.78
C MET A 428 -13.53 24.78 -13.30
N THR A 429 -14.45 25.36 -14.07
CA THR A 429 -14.29 26.69 -14.67
C THR A 429 -15.31 27.68 -14.13
N ASP A 430 -14.84 28.78 -13.54
CA ASP A 430 -15.69 29.89 -13.09
C ASP A 430 -15.67 31.06 -14.09
N ASP A 431 -16.03 32.28 -13.66
CA ASP A 431 -15.96 33.50 -14.49
C ASP A 431 -14.54 34.03 -14.69
N THR A 432 -13.59 33.58 -13.86
CA THR A 432 -12.16 33.94 -13.91
C THR A 432 -11.40 33.04 -14.89
N GLY A 433 -11.55 31.72 -14.77
CA GLY A 433 -10.77 30.74 -15.53
C GLY A 433 -10.89 29.33 -14.96
N MET A 434 -9.95 28.46 -15.32
CA MET A 434 -9.86 27.08 -14.84
C MET A 434 -9.16 27.02 -13.48
N LEU A 435 -9.84 26.45 -12.47
CA LEU A 435 -9.29 26.18 -11.14
C LEU A 435 -8.26 25.04 -11.18
N GLN A 436 -7.19 25.13 -10.38
CA GLN A 436 -6.06 24.20 -10.48
C GLN A 436 -6.39 22.77 -10.01
N HIS A 437 -6.95 22.65 -8.82
CA HIS A 437 -7.11 21.37 -8.11
C HIS A 437 -8.56 21.10 -7.74
N ALA A 438 -8.87 19.82 -7.51
CA ALA A 438 -10.15 19.37 -6.97
C ALA A 438 -9.94 18.54 -5.69
N ILE A 439 -10.94 18.53 -4.81
CA ILE A 439 -11.07 17.54 -3.72
C ILE A 439 -12.08 16.52 -4.22
N PHE A 440 -11.62 15.31 -4.55
CA PHE A 440 -12.37 14.37 -5.38
C PHE A 440 -12.80 15.06 -6.69
N SER A 441 -14.11 15.19 -6.95
CA SER A 441 -14.65 15.87 -8.13
C SER A 441 -15.10 17.32 -7.86
N LEU A 442 -14.89 17.85 -6.67
CA LEU A 442 -15.31 19.21 -6.30
C LEU A 442 -14.16 20.20 -6.51
N PRO A 443 -14.38 21.35 -7.18
CA PRO A 443 -13.34 22.35 -7.35
C PRO A 443 -12.78 22.84 -6.00
N ASN A 444 -11.45 22.85 -5.86
CA ASN A 444 -10.78 23.32 -4.66
C ASN A 444 -10.45 24.80 -4.77
N ASN A 445 -11.40 25.63 -4.35
CA ASN A 445 -11.26 27.09 -4.40
C ASN A 445 -10.10 27.63 -3.56
N LEU A 446 -9.49 26.87 -2.64
CA LEU A 446 -8.36 27.37 -1.84
C LEU A 446 -7.07 27.49 -2.67
N GLU A 447 -6.95 26.72 -3.75
CA GLU A 447 -5.72 26.64 -4.57
C GLU A 447 -5.72 27.63 -5.74
N GLY A 448 -6.87 28.24 -6.05
CA GLY A 448 -6.98 29.26 -7.09
C GLY A 448 -6.71 28.73 -8.50
N TYR A 449 -5.98 29.51 -9.29
CA TYR A 449 -5.81 29.33 -10.73
C TYR A 449 -4.34 29.35 -11.12
N THR A 450 -4.03 28.71 -12.25
CA THR A 450 -2.71 28.79 -12.85
C THR A 450 -2.74 29.10 -14.33
N THR A 451 -1.69 29.78 -14.80
CA THR A 451 -1.47 30.02 -16.23
C THR A 451 -1.27 28.72 -16.99
N ASP A 452 -0.61 27.72 -16.42
CA ASP A 452 -0.42 26.44 -17.11
C ASP A 452 -1.74 25.69 -17.35
N ASP A 453 -2.66 25.66 -16.38
CA ASP A 453 -3.95 24.99 -16.56
C ASP A 453 -4.89 25.77 -17.48
N ASN A 454 -4.93 27.10 -17.35
CA ASN A 454 -5.71 27.93 -18.28
C ASN A 454 -5.15 27.84 -19.71
N ALA A 455 -3.84 27.69 -19.89
CA ALA A 455 -3.24 27.44 -21.19
C ALA A 455 -3.65 26.06 -21.76
N ARG A 456 -3.59 24.99 -20.95
CA ARG A 456 -4.08 23.65 -21.36
C ARG A 456 -5.56 23.69 -21.73
N ALA A 457 -6.38 24.39 -20.94
CA ALA A 457 -7.81 24.52 -21.17
C ALA A 457 -8.09 25.24 -22.50
N LEU A 458 -7.33 26.30 -22.80
CA LEU A 458 -7.42 27.00 -24.08
C LEU A 458 -7.04 26.11 -25.28
N VAL A 459 -6.05 25.23 -25.14
CA VAL A 459 -5.73 24.23 -26.18
C VAL A 459 -6.91 23.29 -26.40
N VAL A 460 -7.46 22.72 -25.31
CA VAL A 460 -8.61 21.79 -25.39
C VAL A 460 -9.82 22.44 -26.03
N THR A 461 -10.20 23.65 -25.62
CA THR A 461 -11.36 24.33 -26.22
C THR A 461 -11.12 24.78 -27.66
N SER A 462 -9.87 25.10 -28.02
CA SER A 462 -9.51 25.33 -29.43
C SER A 462 -9.69 24.08 -30.29
N LEU A 463 -9.35 22.90 -29.76
CA LEU A 463 -9.57 21.62 -30.44
C LEU A 463 -11.06 21.27 -30.54
N LEU A 464 -11.84 21.48 -29.47
CA LEU A 464 -13.30 21.30 -29.48
C LEU A 464 -13.97 22.18 -30.55
N ASN A 465 -13.59 23.46 -30.64
CA ASN A 465 -14.12 24.36 -31.66
C ASN A 465 -13.67 24.03 -33.09
N LYS A 466 -12.59 23.24 -33.26
CA LYS A 466 -12.14 22.80 -34.59
C LYS A 466 -12.94 21.61 -35.10
N LEU A 467 -13.41 20.73 -34.22
CA LEU A 467 -14.08 19.49 -34.59
C LEU A 467 -15.58 19.73 -34.82
N PRO A 468 -16.13 19.47 -36.02
CA PRO A 468 -17.53 19.78 -36.35
C PRO A 468 -18.59 19.27 -35.36
N PRO A 469 -18.48 18.05 -34.78
CA PRO A 469 -19.47 17.55 -33.81
C PRO A 469 -19.58 18.39 -32.53
N TYR A 470 -18.55 19.18 -32.21
CA TYR A 470 -18.42 19.86 -30.92
C TYR A 470 -18.48 21.39 -31.05
N GLN A 471 -18.59 21.92 -32.27
CA GLN A 471 -18.70 23.37 -32.49
C GLN A 471 -19.96 23.95 -31.84
N ASN A 472 -19.79 24.72 -30.76
CA ASN A 472 -20.90 25.40 -30.09
C ASN A 472 -20.46 26.74 -29.47
N ARG A 473 -21.45 27.54 -29.05
CA ARG A 473 -21.21 28.86 -28.44
C ARG A 473 -20.57 28.79 -27.05
N GLU A 474 -20.76 27.69 -26.32
CA GLU A 474 -20.24 27.52 -24.97
C GLU A 474 -18.71 27.36 -24.99
N TYR A 475 -18.17 26.48 -25.84
CA TYR A 475 -16.73 26.28 -25.97
C TYR A 475 -16.02 27.48 -26.60
N ALA A 476 -16.71 28.23 -27.46
CA ALA A 476 -16.23 29.53 -27.91
C ALA A 476 -16.08 30.51 -26.71
N ALA A 477 -17.10 30.62 -25.86
CA ALA A 477 -17.06 31.46 -24.67
C ALA A 477 -15.96 31.04 -23.67
N LEU A 478 -15.74 29.73 -23.48
CA LEU A 478 -14.62 29.23 -22.67
C LEU A 478 -13.26 29.62 -23.26
N SER A 479 -13.09 29.53 -24.58
CA SER A 479 -11.84 29.95 -25.23
C SER A 479 -11.55 31.44 -25.02
N HIS A 480 -12.58 32.29 -25.10
CA HIS A 480 -12.47 33.71 -24.75
C HIS A 480 -12.07 33.91 -23.29
N ARG A 481 -12.65 33.14 -22.36
CA ARG A 481 -12.34 33.22 -20.93
C ARG A 481 -10.89 32.83 -20.63
N TYR A 482 -10.42 31.70 -21.14
CA TYR A 482 -9.05 31.25 -20.90
C TYR A 482 -8.02 32.18 -21.56
N LEU A 483 -8.30 32.73 -22.75
CA LEU A 483 -7.43 33.73 -23.34
C LEU A 483 -7.43 35.04 -22.54
N ALA A 484 -8.58 35.47 -22.01
CA ALA A 484 -8.65 36.64 -21.12
C ALA A 484 -7.85 36.43 -19.83
N PHE A 485 -7.86 35.21 -19.26
CA PHE A 485 -7.00 34.85 -18.15
C PHE A 485 -5.51 35.00 -18.52
N LEU A 486 -5.08 34.43 -19.66
CA LEU A 486 -3.70 34.57 -20.12
C LEU A 486 -3.30 36.03 -20.36
N TRP A 487 -4.23 36.85 -20.87
CA TRP A 487 -4.02 38.29 -21.01
C TRP A 487 -3.81 38.96 -19.66
N PHE A 488 -4.64 38.63 -18.66
CA PHE A 488 -4.51 39.16 -17.30
C PHE A 488 -3.21 38.70 -16.61
N ALA A 489 -2.75 37.48 -16.91
CA ALA A 489 -1.51 36.91 -16.42
C ALA A 489 -0.26 37.53 -17.03
N PHE A 490 -0.35 38.11 -18.23
CA PHE A 490 0.79 38.67 -18.93
C PHE A 490 1.24 39.99 -18.32
N HIS A 491 2.51 40.08 -17.97
CA HIS A 491 3.12 41.27 -17.41
C HIS A 491 3.93 42.00 -18.49
N GLU A 492 3.39 43.11 -19.00
CA GLU A 492 3.96 43.85 -20.14
C GLU A 492 5.43 44.27 -19.93
N THR A 493 5.77 44.79 -18.74
CA THR A 493 7.13 45.25 -18.44
C THR A 493 8.18 44.14 -18.46
N THR A 494 7.84 42.94 -17.96
CA THR A 494 8.79 41.82 -17.88
C THR A 494 8.75 40.96 -19.15
N GLY A 495 7.68 41.07 -19.94
CA GLY A 495 7.39 40.19 -21.07
C GLY A 495 7.12 38.75 -20.64
N ARG A 496 6.70 38.52 -19.40
CA ARG A 496 6.49 37.20 -18.80
C ARG A 496 5.06 37.05 -18.29
N PHE A 497 4.54 35.82 -18.31
CA PHE A 497 3.31 35.48 -17.60
C PHE A 497 3.64 35.23 -16.13
N ARG A 498 2.76 35.67 -15.24
CA ARG A 498 2.63 35.16 -13.86
C ARG A 498 1.96 33.79 -13.93
N ASN A 499 2.22 32.86 -12.99
CA ASN A 499 1.54 31.57 -12.97
C ASN A 499 0.40 31.56 -11.95
N PHE A 500 0.68 31.82 -10.68
CA PHE A 500 -0.26 31.57 -9.59
C PHE A 500 -1.14 32.79 -9.28
N LEU A 501 -2.45 32.61 -9.43
CA LEU A 501 -3.49 33.56 -9.03
C LEU A 501 -4.33 32.94 -7.91
N SER A 502 -4.42 33.61 -6.76
CA SER A 502 -5.30 33.15 -5.68
C SER A 502 -6.78 33.23 -6.10
N TYR A 503 -7.64 32.55 -5.35
CA TYR A 503 -9.09 32.66 -5.56
C TYR A 503 -9.64 34.06 -5.28
N SER A 504 -8.96 34.85 -4.43
CA SER A 504 -9.22 36.29 -4.24
C SER A 504 -8.76 37.15 -5.43
N ARG A 505 -8.25 36.55 -6.50
CA ARG A 505 -7.72 37.20 -7.72
C ARG A 505 -6.49 38.07 -7.44
N GLU A 506 -5.63 37.61 -6.54
CA GLU A 506 -4.35 38.25 -6.21
C GLU A 506 -3.19 37.41 -6.76
N TRP A 507 -2.34 38.04 -7.56
CA TRP A 507 -1.14 37.40 -8.08
C TRP A 507 -0.15 37.10 -6.95
N GLN A 508 0.29 35.84 -6.87
CA GLN A 508 1.21 35.37 -5.82
C GLN A 508 2.68 35.53 -6.21
N GLU A 509 2.95 35.94 -7.45
CA GLU A 509 4.29 36.13 -7.98
C GLU A 509 4.31 37.19 -9.10
N GLU A 510 5.47 37.81 -9.32
CA GLU A 510 5.65 38.78 -10.41
C GLU A 510 6.00 38.12 -11.75
N VAL A 511 6.67 36.96 -11.72
CA VAL A 511 7.14 36.21 -12.89
C VAL A 511 6.96 34.72 -12.63
N GLY A 512 6.15 34.07 -13.45
CA GLY A 512 5.94 32.61 -13.39
C GLY A 512 7.07 31.81 -14.03
N SER A 513 6.98 30.49 -13.87
CA SER A 513 7.97 29.54 -14.39
C SER A 513 8.18 29.65 -15.91
N GLU A 514 9.33 29.17 -16.40
CA GLU A 514 9.55 29.05 -17.85
C GLU A 514 8.55 28.08 -18.48
N ASP A 515 8.14 27.04 -17.75
CA ASP A 515 7.19 26.03 -18.22
C ASP A 515 5.80 26.61 -18.45
N SER A 516 5.27 27.39 -17.49
CA SER A 516 3.96 28.03 -17.64
C SER A 516 3.95 29.04 -18.78
N HIS A 517 5.05 29.79 -18.97
CA HIS A 517 5.21 30.67 -20.12
C HIS A 517 5.22 29.90 -21.44
N GLY A 518 5.98 28.80 -21.53
CA GLY A 518 6.02 27.95 -22.71
C GLY A 518 4.65 27.38 -23.07
N ARG A 519 3.88 26.92 -22.08
CA ARG A 519 2.52 26.42 -22.26
C ARG A 519 1.55 27.50 -22.71
N ALA A 520 1.62 28.70 -22.11
CA ALA A 520 0.82 29.85 -22.55
C ALA A 520 1.12 30.19 -24.02
N LEU A 521 2.40 30.19 -24.41
CA LEU A 521 2.80 30.42 -25.80
C LEU A 521 2.29 29.32 -26.74
N TRP A 522 2.31 28.06 -26.30
CA TRP A 522 1.72 26.95 -27.04
C TRP A 522 0.21 27.13 -27.26
N ALA A 523 -0.52 27.53 -26.22
CA ALA A 523 -1.96 27.73 -26.29
C ALA A 523 -2.35 28.87 -27.24
N ILE A 524 -1.73 30.05 -27.11
CA ILE A 524 -2.02 31.18 -28.00
C ILE A 524 -1.56 30.92 -29.44
N GLY A 525 -0.45 30.19 -29.64
CA GLY A 525 -0.05 29.72 -30.97
C GLY A 525 -1.08 28.76 -31.60
N THR A 526 -1.66 27.88 -30.79
CA THR A 526 -2.74 26.97 -31.21
C THR A 526 -3.99 27.73 -31.64
N VAL A 527 -4.37 28.79 -30.90
CA VAL A 527 -5.47 29.68 -31.29
C VAL A 527 -5.20 30.33 -32.66
N LEU A 528 -3.98 30.84 -32.87
CA LEU A 528 -3.59 31.49 -34.12
C LEU A 528 -3.53 30.52 -35.31
N GLY A 529 -3.23 29.25 -35.06
CA GLY A 529 -3.22 28.19 -36.08
C GLY A 529 -4.61 27.67 -36.46
N HIS A 530 -5.60 27.73 -35.56
CA HIS A 530 -6.86 26.98 -35.72
C HIS A 530 -8.16 27.79 -35.58
N SER A 531 -8.19 28.88 -34.82
CA SER A 531 -9.43 29.63 -34.59
C SER A 531 -9.77 30.51 -35.79
N GLU A 532 -11.06 30.66 -36.11
CA GLU A 532 -11.58 31.61 -37.10
C GLU A 532 -12.12 32.91 -36.45
N ASP A 533 -12.17 32.97 -35.12
CA ASP A 533 -12.68 34.15 -34.39
C ASP A 533 -11.68 35.31 -34.46
N ALA A 534 -12.06 36.39 -35.15
CA ALA A 534 -11.20 37.55 -35.37
C ALA A 534 -10.78 38.26 -34.07
N GLY A 535 -11.65 38.31 -33.06
CA GLY A 535 -11.34 38.95 -31.77
C GLY A 535 -10.35 38.13 -30.97
N LEU A 536 -10.58 36.82 -30.89
CA LEU A 536 -9.71 35.87 -30.20
C LEU A 536 -8.31 35.84 -30.84
N ARG A 537 -8.25 35.77 -32.18
CA ARG A 537 -6.99 35.83 -32.94
C ARG A 537 -6.26 37.15 -32.74
N GLY A 538 -6.98 38.27 -32.74
CA GLY A 538 -6.39 39.60 -32.54
C GLY A 538 -5.71 39.74 -31.17
N ALA A 539 -6.37 39.28 -30.11
CA ALA A 539 -5.80 39.26 -28.76
C ALA A 539 -4.62 38.28 -28.65
N ALA A 540 -4.79 37.04 -29.14
CA ALA A 540 -3.73 36.03 -29.12
C ALA A 540 -2.48 36.48 -29.88
N GLY A 541 -2.65 37.17 -31.02
CA GLY A 541 -1.54 37.67 -31.83
C GLY A 541 -0.65 38.68 -31.09
N ARG A 542 -1.27 39.65 -30.38
CA ARG A 542 -0.52 40.64 -29.59
C ARG A 542 0.24 40.02 -28.41
N LEU A 543 -0.39 39.08 -27.71
CA LEU A 543 0.29 38.34 -26.64
C LEU A 543 1.43 37.49 -27.19
N PHE A 544 1.22 36.81 -28.32
CA PHE A 544 2.22 35.96 -28.95
C PHE A 544 3.47 36.76 -29.33
N GLU A 545 3.31 37.88 -30.02
CA GLU A 545 4.44 38.76 -30.39
C GLU A 545 5.20 39.26 -29.15
N SER A 546 4.49 39.60 -28.07
CA SER A 546 5.09 40.13 -26.84
C SER A 546 5.78 39.05 -25.99
N ALA A 547 5.29 37.80 -26.03
CA ALA A 547 5.78 36.70 -25.21
C ALA A 547 7.01 36.01 -25.81
N VAL A 548 7.08 35.87 -27.14
CA VAL A 548 8.16 35.15 -27.85
C VAL A 548 9.58 35.59 -27.43
N PRO A 549 9.93 36.90 -27.33
CA PRO A 549 11.29 37.32 -27.01
C PRO A 549 11.82 36.79 -25.68
N ALA A 550 10.95 36.55 -24.70
CA ALA A 550 11.37 36.02 -23.40
C ALA A 550 11.92 34.59 -23.53
N THR A 551 11.31 33.76 -24.38
CA THR A 551 11.65 32.34 -24.56
C THR A 551 13.09 32.11 -25.01
N LEU A 552 13.67 33.07 -25.73
CA LEU A 552 15.04 33.00 -26.23
C LEU A 552 16.07 33.03 -25.09
N ARG A 553 15.68 33.47 -23.88
CA ARG A 553 16.53 33.50 -22.69
C ARG A 553 16.32 32.30 -21.75
N PHE A 554 15.41 31.39 -22.07
CA PHE A 554 15.07 30.28 -21.19
C PHE A 554 16.16 29.23 -21.14
N SER A 555 16.14 28.43 -20.07
CA SER A 555 17.07 27.32 -19.81
C SER A 555 16.38 25.95 -19.73
N SER A 556 15.06 25.92 -19.52
CA SER A 556 14.27 24.70 -19.43
C SER A 556 14.01 24.06 -20.80
N PRO A 557 14.37 22.77 -20.99
CA PRO A 557 14.05 22.04 -22.21
C PRO A 557 12.54 21.92 -22.48
N ARG A 558 11.71 21.72 -21.45
CA ARG A 558 10.24 21.66 -21.65
C ARG A 558 9.70 23.01 -22.11
N ALA A 559 10.18 24.11 -21.54
CA ALA A 559 9.76 25.44 -21.95
C ALA A 559 10.15 25.73 -23.41
N TRP A 560 11.33 25.28 -23.86
CA TRP A 560 11.72 25.33 -25.27
C TRP A 560 10.79 24.49 -26.14
N ALA A 561 10.48 23.26 -25.74
CA ALA A 561 9.61 22.36 -26.50
C ALA A 561 8.20 22.94 -26.66
N PHE A 562 7.56 23.40 -25.58
CA PHE A 562 6.24 24.04 -25.66
C PHE A 562 6.26 25.30 -26.54
N SER A 563 7.32 26.12 -26.42
CA SER A 563 7.48 27.29 -27.28
C SER A 563 7.60 26.93 -28.75
N VAL A 564 8.37 25.88 -29.09
CA VAL A 564 8.50 25.37 -30.46
C VAL A 564 7.15 24.89 -31.00
N LEU A 565 6.35 24.17 -30.21
CA LEU A 565 5.01 23.72 -30.60
C LEU A 565 4.08 24.91 -30.90
N GLY A 566 4.08 25.92 -30.03
CA GLY A 566 3.29 27.16 -30.23
C GLY A 566 3.72 27.95 -31.45
N MET A 567 5.02 28.15 -31.62
CA MET A 567 5.57 28.85 -32.78
C MET A 567 5.28 28.11 -34.08
N GLN A 568 5.33 26.77 -34.08
CA GLN A 568 4.96 26.02 -35.27
C GLN A 568 3.47 26.17 -35.60
N ALA A 569 2.58 26.07 -34.61
CA ALA A 569 1.15 26.24 -34.84
C ALA A 569 0.83 27.62 -35.43
N TYR A 570 1.53 28.67 -34.98
CA TYR A 570 1.46 30.00 -35.59
C TYR A 570 1.96 30.01 -37.04
N LEU A 571 3.14 29.43 -37.29
CA LEU A 571 3.77 29.41 -38.63
C LEU A 571 3.01 28.56 -39.65
N ASP A 572 2.21 27.59 -39.21
CA ASP A 572 1.34 26.83 -40.11
C ASP A 572 0.27 27.72 -40.76
N TRP A 573 -0.14 28.80 -40.09
CA TRP A 573 -1.01 29.82 -40.66
C TRP A 573 -0.24 30.99 -41.31
N PHE A 574 0.89 31.39 -40.70
CA PHE A 574 1.72 32.52 -41.15
C PHE A 574 3.14 32.08 -41.54
N PRO A 575 3.31 31.28 -42.62
CA PRO A 575 4.60 30.67 -42.96
C PRO A 575 5.70 31.67 -43.36
N GLY A 576 5.34 32.94 -43.65
CA GLY A 576 6.27 33.99 -44.07
C GLY A 576 6.99 34.73 -42.94
N ASP A 577 6.62 34.52 -41.67
CA ASP A 577 7.25 35.23 -40.55
C ASP A 577 8.63 34.67 -40.22
N ARG A 578 9.65 35.31 -40.78
CA ARG A 578 11.07 34.94 -40.58
C ARG A 578 11.54 35.12 -39.15
N THR A 579 10.98 36.07 -38.39
CA THR A 579 11.38 36.33 -37.01
C THR A 579 11.00 35.14 -36.14
N ILE A 580 9.76 34.66 -36.28
CA ILE A 580 9.26 33.52 -35.54
C ILE A 580 9.90 32.21 -36.02
N GLN A 581 10.12 32.07 -37.33
CA GLN A 581 10.86 30.93 -37.88
C GLN A 581 12.28 30.81 -37.29
N ASN A 582 13.00 31.93 -37.17
CA ASN A 582 14.32 31.97 -36.57
C ASN A 582 14.28 31.65 -35.06
N ALA A 583 13.30 32.18 -34.33
CA ALA A 583 13.09 31.87 -32.92
C ALA A 583 12.83 30.37 -32.69
N ARG A 584 11.89 29.78 -33.44
CA ARG A 584 11.57 28.34 -33.39
C ARG A 584 12.81 27.50 -33.66
N ASN A 585 13.53 27.81 -34.74
CA ASN A 585 14.73 27.06 -35.13
C ASN A 585 15.84 27.18 -34.07
N LEU A 586 16.01 28.35 -33.44
CA LEU A 586 17.00 28.51 -32.37
C LEU A 586 16.68 27.61 -31.17
N LEU A 587 15.43 27.58 -30.72
CA LEU A 587 15.01 26.75 -29.59
C LEU A 587 15.08 25.25 -29.93
N ALA A 588 14.69 24.85 -31.14
CA ALA A 588 14.83 23.48 -31.61
C ALA A 588 16.31 23.04 -31.70
N ASN A 589 17.21 23.92 -32.15
CA ASN A 589 18.65 23.63 -32.16
C ASN A 589 19.19 23.45 -30.73
N ARG A 590 18.71 24.21 -29.73
CA ARG A 590 19.10 23.98 -28.34
C ARG A 590 18.67 22.61 -27.83
N LEU A 591 17.48 22.13 -28.21
CA LEU A 591 17.02 20.78 -27.90
C LEU A 591 17.91 19.71 -28.56
N LEU A 592 18.29 19.92 -29.83
CA LEU A 592 19.20 19.02 -30.53
C LEU A 592 20.60 19.02 -29.86
N ASP A 593 21.12 20.19 -29.50
CA ASP A 593 22.42 20.32 -28.84
C ASP A 593 22.48 19.56 -27.50
N ILE A 594 21.43 19.63 -26.68
CA ILE A 594 21.41 18.88 -25.40
C ILE A 594 21.25 17.37 -25.63
N TYR A 595 20.52 16.96 -26.67
CA TYR A 595 20.43 15.56 -27.08
C TYR A 595 21.79 15.03 -27.50
N GLU A 596 22.47 15.72 -28.43
CA GLU A 596 23.78 15.32 -28.93
C GLU A 596 24.84 15.23 -27.82
N ARG A 597 24.75 16.08 -26.78
CA ARG A 597 25.68 16.07 -25.63
C ARG A 597 25.37 15.00 -24.58
N SER A 598 24.10 14.60 -24.45
CA SER A 598 23.65 13.72 -23.37
C SER A 598 23.47 12.28 -23.83
N HIS A 599 23.20 12.04 -25.12
CA HIS A 599 22.96 10.70 -25.63
C HIS A 599 24.26 9.87 -25.71
N PHE A 600 24.15 8.57 -25.44
CA PHE A 600 25.17 7.56 -25.71
C PHE A 600 24.54 6.17 -25.82
N LYS A 601 25.35 5.14 -26.03
CA LYS A 601 24.94 3.79 -26.46
C LYS A 601 23.74 3.14 -25.72
N SER A 602 23.47 3.48 -24.46
CA SER A 602 22.34 2.93 -23.69
C SER A 602 21.35 3.98 -23.18
N TRP A 603 21.56 5.25 -23.51
CA TRP A 603 20.79 6.39 -23.02
C TRP A 603 20.54 7.34 -24.19
N HIS A 604 19.39 7.22 -24.84
CA HIS A 604 19.04 8.01 -26.03
C HIS A 604 18.11 9.16 -25.64
N TRP A 605 18.56 10.01 -24.71
CA TRP A 605 17.73 11.06 -24.11
C TRP A 605 18.43 12.40 -23.97
N PHE A 606 17.61 13.46 -23.92
CA PHE A 606 18.01 14.88 -23.88
C PHE A 606 18.77 15.29 -22.61
N GLU A 607 18.46 14.64 -21.49
CA GLU A 607 18.93 14.98 -20.16
C GLU A 607 19.44 13.74 -19.42
N LYS A 608 20.08 13.93 -18.26
CA LYS A 608 20.54 12.84 -17.38
C LYS A 608 19.41 12.15 -16.60
N SER A 609 18.17 12.60 -16.78
CA SER A 609 16.98 12.04 -16.14
C SER A 609 15.74 12.24 -17.02
N LEU A 610 14.79 11.34 -16.89
CA LEU A 610 13.41 11.50 -17.34
C LEU A 610 12.57 12.03 -16.19
N SER A 611 11.67 12.98 -16.47
CA SER A 611 10.80 13.61 -15.47
C SER A 611 9.34 13.61 -15.91
N TYR A 612 8.82 14.76 -16.35
CA TYR A 612 7.44 14.97 -16.79
C TYR A 612 7.39 15.63 -18.18
N SER A 613 6.21 15.54 -18.81
CA SER A 613 5.97 15.86 -20.21
C SER A 613 7.10 15.40 -21.16
N ASN A 614 7.73 14.25 -20.89
CA ASN A 614 8.99 13.85 -21.52
C ASN A 614 8.90 13.81 -23.05
N ALA A 615 7.84 13.18 -23.57
CA ALA A 615 7.63 13.01 -25.00
C ALA A 615 7.46 14.35 -25.77
N ARG A 616 7.17 15.47 -25.08
CA ARG A 616 7.09 16.80 -25.72
C ARG A 616 8.43 17.25 -26.31
N LEU A 617 9.56 16.81 -25.73
CA LEU A 617 10.90 17.12 -26.26
C LEU A 617 11.09 16.50 -27.65
N SER A 618 10.78 15.20 -27.78
CA SER A 618 10.81 14.47 -29.05
C SER A 618 9.80 15.07 -30.05
N GLN A 619 8.57 15.35 -29.60
CA GLN A 619 7.52 15.94 -30.44
C GLN A 619 7.96 17.28 -31.05
N ALA A 620 8.55 18.16 -30.25
CA ALA A 620 9.01 19.47 -30.70
C ALA A 620 10.14 19.35 -31.74
N LEU A 621 11.12 18.46 -31.52
CA LEU A 621 12.18 18.20 -32.48
C LEU A 621 11.66 17.62 -33.79
N LEU A 622 10.78 16.61 -33.73
CA LEU A 622 10.18 16.00 -34.91
C LEU A 622 9.47 17.05 -35.77
N LEU A 623 8.62 17.86 -35.13
CA LEU A 623 7.81 18.86 -35.81
C LEU A 623 8.67 19.98 -36.43
N ALA A 624 9.62 20.53 -35.67
CA ALA A 624 10.51 21.57 -36.17
C ALA A 624 11.46 21.05 -37.25
N GLY A 625 12.02 19.85 -37.07
CA GLY A 625 12.92 19.20 -38.01
C GLY A 625 12.24 18.94 -39.35
N TRP A 626 11.04 18.37 -39.33
CA TRP A 626 10.26 18.11 -40.54
C TRP A 626 9.94 19.39 -41.31
N LYS A 627 9.44 20.42 -40.63
CA LYS A 627 9.05 21.71 -41.23
C LYS A 627 10.24 22.56 -41.70
N SER A 628 11.46 22.24 -41.26
CA SER A 628 12.70 22.93 -41.68
C SER A 628 13.60 22.06 -42.55
N GLU A 629 13.13 20.86 -42.95
CA GLU A 629 13.91 19.86 -43.70
C GLU A 629 15.24 19.49 -43.03
N ASN A 630 15.32 19.60 -41.70
CA ASN A 630 16.51 19.27 -40.92
C ASN A 630 16.49 17.79 -40.48
N LYS A 631 17.17 16.95 -41.27
CA LYS A 631 17.24 15.50 -41.03
C LYS A 631 17.75 15.12 -39.64
N LYS A 632 18.74 15.84 -39.10
CA LYS A 632 19.30 15.53 -37.77
C LYS A 632 18.26 15.68 -36.66
N MET A 633 17.43 16.72 -36.73
CA MET A 633 16.36 16.93 -35.75
C MET A 633 15.29 15.84 -35.85
N THR A 634 14.92 15.44 -37.07
CA THR A 634 13.94 14.38 -37.31
C THR A 634 14.45 13.03 -36.82
N GLU A 635 15.70 12.67 -37.14
CA GLU A 635 16.35 11.43 -36.69
C GLU A 635 16.43 11.38 -35.16
N ALA A 636 16.94 12.45 -34.52
CA ALA A 636 17.03 12.54 -33.06
C ALA A 636 15.64 12.44 -32.40
N GLY A 637 14.62 13.09 -32.98
CA GLY A 637 13.26 13.05 -32.46
C GLY A 637 12.59 11.68 -32.53
N PHE A 638 12.81 10.92 -33.61
CA PHE A 638 12.32 9.54 -33.73
C PHE A 638 13.10 8.61 -32.80
N GLU A 639 14.42 8.73 -32.75
CA GLU A 639 15.29 7.91 -31.90
C GLU A 639 14.97 8.11 -30.41
N SER A 640 14.83 9.35 -29.96
CA SER A 640 14.50 9.66 -28.56
C SER A 640 13.09 9.20 -28.18
N LEU A 641 12.12 9.32 -29.10
CA LEU A 641 10.75 8.83 -28.85
C LEU A 641 10.70 7.30 -28.79
N GLN A 642 11.36 6.62 -29.73
CA GLN A 642 11.42 5.16 -29.75
C GLN A 642 12.05 4.62 -28.46
N TRP A 643 13.16 5.24 -28.03
CA TRP A 643 13.81 4.86 -26.78
C TRP A 643 12.89 5.11 -25.58
N LEU A 644 12.20 6.26 -25.52
CA LEU A 644 11.26 6.55 -24.44
C LEU A 644 10.16 5.49 -24.34
N MET A 645 9.61 5.02 -25.48
CA MET A 645 8.61 3.95 -25.48
C MET A 645 9.16 2.66 -24.88
N THR A 646 10.40 2.27 -25.21
CA THR A 646 11.02 1.08 -24.59
C THR A 646 11.21 1.20 -23.08
N VAL A 647 11.36 2.42 -22.57
CA VAL A 647 11.48 2.70 -21.13
C VAL A 647 10.11 2.71 -20.45
N GLN A 648 9.07 3.19 -21.14
CA GLN A 648 7.71 3.31 -20.63
C GLN A 648 6.84 2.06 -20.90
N HIS A 649 7.44 0.91 -21.26
CA HIS A 649 6.74 -0.37 -21.42
C HIS A 649 7.12 -1.37 -20.32
N HIS A 650 6.11 -2.06 -19.78
CA HIS A 650 6.35 -3.23 -18.94
C HIS A 650 6.76 -4.43 -19.80
N ARG A 651 7.92 -5.02 -19.51
CA ARG A 651 8.55 -6.07 -20.35
C ARG A 651 7.75 -7.37 -20.47
N GLU A 652 6.82 -7.64 -19.54
CA GLU A 652 6.10 -8.92 -19.49
C GLU A 652 4.70 -8.86 -20.13
N ASP A 653 4.04 -7.69 -20.12
CA ASP A 653 2.61 -7.57 -20.48
C ASP A 653 2.30 -6.48 -21.53
N ASP A 654 3.33 -5.87 -22.13
CA ASP A 654 3.23 -4.79 -23.13
C ASP A 654 2.36 -3.59 -22.68
N LEU A 655 2.36 -3.33 -21.38
CA LEU A 655 1.60 -2.28 -20.72
C LEU A 655 2.35 -0.95 -20.76
N PHE A 656 1.67 0.15 -21.12
CA PHE A 656 2.21 1.49 -20.94
C PHE A 656 2.31 1.86 -19.45
N VAL A 657 3.51 2.22 -19.02
CA VAL A 657 3.87 2.62 -17.66
C VAL A 657 4.62 3.96 -17.73
N PRO A 658 3.96 5.10 -17.48
CA PRO A 658 4.63 6.39 -17.49
C PRO A 658 5.67 6.47 -16.36
N ILE A 659 6.65 7.37 -16.51
CA ILE A 659 7.70 7.54 -15.50
C ILE A 659 7.08 8.08 -14.21
N GLY A 660 7.30 7.38 -13.11
CA GLY A 660 6.78 7.75 -11.80
C GLY A 660 7.40 9.04 -11.28
N SER A 661 6.57 9.94 -10.74
CA SER A 661 7.01 11.21 -10.18
C SER A 661 7.70 11.08 -8.82
N ARG A 662 7.58 9.93 -8.15
CA ARG A 662 8.21 9.67 -6.85
C ARG A 662 9.65 9.18 -7.00
N GLY A 663 10.51 10.07 -7.48
CA GLY A 663 11.94 9.82 -7.66
C GLY A 663 12.40 9.88 -9.11
N PHE A 664 11.46 9.93 -10.06
CA PHE A 664 11.74 10.03 -11.50
C PHE A 664 12.67 8.91 -11.98
N PHE A 665 13.24 9.02 -13.19
CA PHE A 665 14.23 8.05 -13.66
C PHE A 665 15.54 8.74 -14.01
N SER A 666 16.58 8.48 -13.21
CA SER A 666 17.93 8.99 -13.46
C SER A 666 18.80 7.95 -14.18
N GLN A 667 19.73 8.42 -15.00
CA GLN A 667 20.63 7.59 -15.81
C GLN A 667 21.42 6.53 -15.02
N ASN A 668 21.71 6.78 -13.74
CA ASN A 668 22.48 5.88 -12.87
C ASN A 668 21.60 5.20 -11.80
N GLY A 669 20.29 5.38 -11.85
CA GLY A 669 19.35 4.85 -10.87
C GLY A 669 18.34 3.90 -11.49
N GLU A 670 17.41 3.42 -10.67
CA GLU A 670 16.22 2.73 -11.15
C GLU A 670 15.12 3.77 -11.43
N GLY A 671 14.30 3.52 -12.45
CA GLY A 671 13.15 4.36 -12.76
C GLY A 671 12.06 4.19 -11.72
N ALA A 672 11.57 5.29 -11.14
CA ALA A 672 10.40 5.24 -10.29
C ALA A 672 9.18 4.76 -11.11
N ARG A 673 8.47 3.75 -10.59
CA ARG A 673 7.26 3.19 -11.22
C ARG A 673 6.00 4.01 -10.93
N PHE A 674 6.00 4.75 -9.82
CA PHE A 674 4.89 5.54 -9.31
C PHE A 674 5.43 6.87 -8.74
N ASP A 675 4.63 7.91 -8.51
CA ASP A 675 3.23 8.01 -8.92
C ASP A 675 3.13 8.33 -10.41
N GLN A 676 2.21 7.68 -11.11
CA GLN A 676 2.04 7.85 -12.54
C GLN A 676 1.05 9.00 -12.82
N GLN A 677 1.37 9.88 -13.77
CA GLN A 677 0.60 11.11 -14.00
C GLN A 677 -0.01 11.19 -15.41
N PRO A 678 -1.27 11.65 -15.53
CA PRO A 678 -1.96 11.88 -16.81
C PRO A 678 -1.18 12.71 -17.84
N VAL A 679 -0.40 13.70 -17.40
CA VAL A 679 0.36 14.56 -18.32
C VAL A 679 1.42 13.80 -19.12
N GLU A 680 1.99 12.73 -18.57
CA GLU A 680 2.94 11.86 -19.28
C GLU A 680 2.24 11.06 -20.38
N ALA A 681 1.09 10.45 -20.07
CA ALA A 681 0.28 9.72 -21.05
C ALA A 681 -0.16 10.67 -22.18
N CYS A 682 -0.67 11.86 -21.85
CA CYS A 682 -1.05 12.86 -22.83
C CYS A 682 0.12 13.30 -23.73
N ALA A 683 1.28 13.60 -23.15
CA ALA A 683 2.47 13.95 -23.92
C ALA A 683 2.89 12.83 -24.89
N THR A 684 2.83 11.59 -24.43
CA THR A 684 3.21 10.40 -25.21
C THR A 684 2.25 10.19 -26.39
N ILE A 685 0.95 10.26 -26.14
CA ILE A 685 -0.09 10.17 -27.16
C ILE A 685 0.11 11.23 -28.24
N SER A 686 0.26 12.50 -27.84
CA SER A 686 0.49 13.59 -28.80
C SER A 686 1.77 13.40 -29.63
N ALA A 687 2.86 12.93 -29.01
CA ALA A 687 4.13 12.72 -29.70
C ALA A 687 4.05 11.55 -30.69
N CYS A 688 3.43 10.44 -30.29
CA CYS A 688 3.23 9.28 -31.15
C CYS A 688 2.29 9.59 -32.32
N LEU A 689 1.18 10.31 -32.08
CA LEU A 689 0.32 10.77 -33.17
C LEU A 689 1.03 11.75 -34.12
N GLN A 690 1.93 12.60 -33.60
CA GLN A 690 2.77 13.46 -34.43
C GLN A 690 3.74 12.64 -35.28
N ALA A 691 4.41 11.64 -34.69
CA ALA A 691 5.30 10.71 -35.38
C ALA A 691 4.56 9.93 -36.49
N PHE A 692 3.36 9.43 -36.20
CA PHE A 692 2.49 8.75 -37.16
C PHE A 692 2.13 9.66 -38.35
N ARG A 693 1.72 10.90 -38.09
CA ARG A 693 1.36 11.86 -39.16
C ARG A 693 2.53 12.22 -40.08
N LEU A 694 3.76 12.18 -39.58
CA LEU A 694 4.96 12.54 -40.34
C LEU A 694 5.59 11.33 -41.05
N GLY A 695 5.72 10.19 -40.35
CA GLY A 695 6.40 9.00 -40.86
C GLY A 695 5.48 7.97 -41.52
N GLY A 696 4.18 7.96 -41.20
CA GLY A 696 3.20 6.99 -41.72
C GLY A 696 3.29 5.58 -41.13
N GLU A 697 4.21 5.32 -40.20
CA GLU A 697 4.40 4.00 -39.59
C GLU A 697 3.31 3.70 -38.55
N LYS A 698 2.50 2.67 -38.81
CA LYS A 698 1.36 2.28 -37.97
C LYS A 698 1.72 2.02 -36.50
N HIS A 699 2.93 1.53 -36.24
CA HIS A 699 3.48 1.33 -34.89
C HIS A 699 3.23 2.53 -33.97
N TRP A 700 3.44 3.76 -34.45
CA TRP A 700 3.22 4.96 -33.62
C TRP A 700 1.75 5.18 -33.25
N LEU A 701 0.82 4.77 -34.11
CA LEU A 701 -0.61 4.81 -33.77
C LEU A 701 -0.95 3.75 -32.71
N ASP A 702 -0.34 2.56 -32.81
CA ASP A 702 -0.52 1.48 -31.84
C ASP A 702 0.04 1.90 -30.46
N GLU A 703 1.18 2.60 -30.42
CA GLU A 703 1.74 3.18 -29.18
C GLU A 703 0.87 4.28 -28.57
N ALA A 704 0.28 5.14 -29.41
CA ALA A 704 -0.69 6.12 -28.94
C ALA A 704 -1.93 5.44 -28.32
N TRP A 705 -2.38 4.33 -28.88
CA TRP A 705 -3.46 3.53 -28.30
C TRP A 705 -3.04 2.88 -26.97
N CYS A 706 -1.84 2.32 -26.90
CA CYS A 706 -1.32 1.74 -25.66
C CYS A 706 -1.32 2.77 -24.52
N ALA A 707 -0.78 3.96 -24.77
CA ALA A 707 -0.79 5.06 -23.80
C ALA A 707 -2.21 5.58 -23.50
N PHE A 708 -3.15 5.56 -24.46
CA PHE A 708 -4.53 5.98 -24.22
C PHE A 708 -5.28 5.00 -23.32
N ARG A 709 -5.09 3.68 -23.50
CA ARG A 709 -5.76 2.65 -22.69
C ARG A 709 -5.37 2.70 -21.21
N TRP A 710 -4.23 3.31 -20.87
CA TRP A 710 -3.84 3.61 -19.48
C TRP A 710 -4.92 4.42 -18.74
N PHE A 711 -5.53 5.41 -19.38
CA PHE A 711 -6.65 6.17 -18.81
C PHE A 711 -7.90 5.32 -18.56
N LEU A 712 -8.09 4.28 -19.37
CA LEU A 712 -9.27 3.40 -19.34
C LEU A 712 -9.09 2.20 -18.41
N GLY A 713 -7.93 2.07 -17.76
CA GLY A 713 -7.64 1.01 -16.81
C GLY A 713 -6.70 -0.07 -17.32
N GLU A 714 -6.15 0.00 -18.54
CA GLU A 714 -4.98 -0.84 -18.87
C GLU A 714 -3.74 -0.21 -18.26
N ASN A 715 -3.63 -0.34 -16.94
CA ASN A 715 -2.52 0.13 -16.11
C ASN A 715 -2.20 -0.87 -14.98
N ASP A 716 -1.20 -0.56 -14.15
CA ASP A 716 -0.68 -1.45 -13.11
C ASP A 716 -1.74 -1.95 -12.10
N LEU A 717 -2.82 -1.19 -11.88
CA LEU A 717 -3.87 -1.55 -10.93
C LEU A 717 -5.16 -2.03 -11.58
N GLN A 718 -5.24 -2.01 -12.92
CA GLN A 718 -6.47 -2.31 -13.66
C GLN A 718 -7.66 -1.38 -13.28
N ILE A 719 -7.37 -0.13 -12.91
CA ILE A 719 -8.38 0.85 -12.47
C ILE A 719 -8.40 2.03 -13.43
N PRO A 720 -9.55 2.44 -13.99
CA PRO A 720 -9.62 3.60 -14.87
C PRO A 720 -9.28 4.90 -14.12
N LEU A 721 -8.51 5.77 -14.77
CA LEU A 721 -8.32 7.15 -14.30
C LEU A 721 -9.42 8.06 -14.83
N TYR A 722 -9.93 7.81 -16.03
CA TYR A 722 -11.11 8.51 -16.53
C TYR A 722 -12.36 8.09 -15.75
N ASP A 723 -13.12 9.08 -15.27
CA ASP A 723 -14.40 8.88 -14.59
C ASP A 723 -15.55 9.28 -15.51
N ALA A 724 -16.20 8.28 -16.09
CA ALA A 724 -17.35 8.48 -16.98
C ALA A 724 -18.59 9.03 -16.25
N GLY A 725 -18.63 9.00 -14.91
CA GLY A 725 -19.73 9.56 -14.12
C GLY A 725 -19.63 11.08 -13.95
N THR A 726 -18.42 11.65 -14.00
CA THR A 726 -18.19 13.09 -13.83
C THR A 726 -17.74 13.76 -15.13
N GLY A 727 -17.14 13.02 -16.06
CA GLY A 727 -16.42 13.55 -17.21
C GLY A 727 -15.00 14.03 -16.87
N GLY A 728 -14.52 13.78 -15.64
CA GLY A 728 -13.19 14.14 -15.15
C GLY A 728 -12.16 13.02 -15.29
N CYS A 729 -10.91 13.33 -14.96
CA CYS A 729 -9.84 12.35 -14.87
C CYS A 729 -9.16 12.47 -13.52
N ARG A 730 -8.89 11.33 -12.88
CA ARG A 730 -8.13 11.21 -11.64
C ARG A 730 -6.68 11.67 -11.82
N ASP A 731 -6.11 12.28 -10.78
CA ASP A 731 -4.80 12.97 -10.83
C ASP A 731 -3.59 12.06 -11.01
N GLY A 732 -3.74 10.77 -10.74
CA GLY A 732 -2.66 9.82 -10.97
C GLY A 732 -2.91 8.44 -10.40
N LEU A 733 -1.98 7.54 -10.68
CA LEU A 733 -1.95 6.18 -10.14
C LEU A 733 -0.86 6.11 -9.07
N HIS A 734 -1.25 5.78 -7.85
CA HIS A 734 -0.35 5.39 -6.77
C HIS A 734 -0.11 3.88 -6.80
N PRO A 735 0.84 3.35 -6.01
CA PRO A 735 1.14 1.92 -6.03
C PRO A 735 0.00 1.00 -5.53
N ASP A 736 -0.94 1.56 -4.79
CA ASP A 736 -2.02 0.84 -4.10
C ASP A 736 -3.41 1.39 -4.39
N ARG A 737 -3.51 2.53 -5.08
CA ARG A 737 -4.78 3.22 -5.36
C ARG A 737 -4.65 4.19 -6.53
N VAL A 738 -5.79 4.69 -7.00
CA VAL A 738 -5.83 5.94 -7.78
C VAL A 738 -5.87 7.14 -6.84
N ASN A 739 -5.32 8.28 -7.26
CA ASN A 739 -5.60 9.55 -6.62
C ASN A 739 -7.02 9.99 -7.00
N GLU A 740 -7.95 10.02 -6.04
CA GLU A 740 -9.36 10.29 -6.32
C GLU A 740 -9.65 11.75 -6.72
N ASN A 741 -8.70 12.67 -6.51
CA ASN A 741 -8.85 14.05 -6.96
C ASN A 741 -8.86 14.11 -8.50
N GLN A 742 -9.72 14.97 -9.04
CA GLN A 742 -9.88 15.22 -10.47
C GLN A 742 -9.51 16.67 -10.81
N GLY A 743 -8.22 17.01 -10.73
CA GLY A 743 -7.70 18.35 -11.00
C GLY A 743 -7.77 18.79 -12.47
N ALA A 744 -7.31 20.01 -12.74
CA ALA A 744 -7.30 20.55 -14.09
C ALA A 744 -6.32 19.82 -15.01
N GLU A 745 -5.07 19.60 -14.57
CA GLU A 745 -4.04 18.96 -15.38
C GLU A 745 -4.51 17.60 -15.90
N SER A 746 -5.05 16.76 -15.03
CA SER A 746 -5.50 15.40 -15.32
C SER A 746 -6.69 15.40 -16.27
N THR A 747 -7.71 16.18 -15.95
CA THR A 747 -8.92 16.33 -16.77
C THR A 747 -8.59 16.83 -18.17
N LEU A 748 -7.76 17.86 -18.27
CA LEU A 748 -7.36 18.44 -19.55
C LEU A 748 -6.42 17.52 -20.34
N SER A 749 -5.55 16.77 -19.66
CA SER A 749 -4.68 15.77 -20.29
C SER A 749 -5.51 14.66 -20.94
N PHE A 750 -6.54 14.16 -20.26
CA PHE A 750 -7.46 13.17 -20.81
C PHE A 750 -8.24 13.74 -22.01
N LEU A 751 -8.89 14.91 -21.85
CA LEU A 751 -9.67 15.52 -22.93
C LEU A 751 -8.82 15.83 -24.16
N MET A 752 -7.61 16.36 -23.97
CA MET A 752 -6.68 16.61 -25.07
C MET A 752 -6.32 15.31 -25.80
N SER A 753 -6.01 14.25 -25.05
CA SER A 753 -5.68 12.94 -25.62
C SER A 753 -6.86 12.37 -26.41
N LEU A 754 -8.08 12.44 -25.87
CA LEU A 754 -9.29 11.94 -26.52
C LEU A 754 -9.56 12.67 -27.84
N LEU A 755 -9.48 14.00 -27.85
CA LEU A 755 -9.71 14.82 -29.04
C LEU A 755 -8.66 14.57 -30.12
N GLU A 756 -7.39 14.40 -29.74
CA GLU A 756 -6.31 14.08 -30.69
C GLU A 756 -6.46 12.68 -31.27
N MET A 757 -6.84 11.68 -30.46
CA MET A 757 -7.12 10.32 -30.90
C MET A 757 -8.31 10.28 -31.87
N GLN A 758 -9.41 10.96 -31.56
CA GLN A 758 -10.55 11.08 -32.48
C GLN A 758 -10.13 11.74 -33.80
N SER A 759 -9.34 12.82 -33.73
CA SER A 759 -8.83 13.50 -34.92
C SER A 759 -7.93 12.62 -35.78
N ALA A 760 -7.23 11.62 -35.20
CA ALA A 760 -6.41 10.68 -35.95
C ALA A 760 -7.23 9.56 -36.63
N GLN A 761 -8.42 9.25 -36.11
CA GLN A 761 -9.33 8.26 -36.72
C GLN A 761 -10.12 8.82 -37.91
N ILE A 762 -10.43 10.13 -37.93
CA ILE A 762 -11.21 10.75 -39.00
C ILE A 762 -10.55 10.57 -40.40
N PRO A 763 -9.23 10.78 -40.60
CA PRO A 763 -8.57 10.51 -41.87
C PRO A 763 -8.44 9.02 -42.23
N ALA A 764 -8.36 8.13 -41.22
CA ALA A 764 -8.23 6.69 -41.45
C ALA A 764 -9.52 6.08 -42.06
N ALA A 765 -10.70 6.60 -41.68
CA ALA A 765 -11.98 6.18 -42.26
C ALA A 765 -12.18 6.66 -43.70
N GLU A 766 -11.64 7.84 -44.06
CA GLU A 766 -11.71 8.36 -45.44
C GLU A 766 -10.75 7.62 -46.39
N ASN A 767 -9.58 7.19 -45.91
CA ASN A 767 -8.64 6.37 -46.69
C ASN A 767 -9.12 4.92 -46.91
N LEU A 768 -9.96 4.38 -46.03
CA LEU A 768 -10.63 3.08 -46.24
C LEU A 768 -11.78 3.16 -47.27
N ASN A 769 -12.42 4.33 -47.41
CA ASN A 769 -13.48 4.55 -48.39
C ASN A 769 -12.96 4.99 -49.78
N SER A 770 -11.71 5.45 -49.88
CA SER A 770 -11.08 5.78 -51.17
C SER A 770 -10.53 4.54 -51.92
N GLU A 771 -10.19 3.45 -51.22
CA GLU A 771 -9.83 2.18 -51.86
C GLU A 771 -11.04 1.39 -52.40
N THR A 772 -12.26 1.72 -51.95
CA THR A 772 -13.51 1.06 -52.42
C THR A 772 -14.25 1.82 -53.53
N SER A 773 -13.74 2.97 -53.98
CA SER A 773 -14.39 3.82 -55.00
C SER A 773 -13.67 3.88 -56.35
N VAL A 774 -12.67 3.03 -56.59
CA VAL A 774 -12.10 2.78 -57.94
C VAL A 774 -12.48 1.38 -58.43
N SER A 775 -13.77 1.16 -58.62
CA SER A 775 -14.30 0.21 -59.60
C SER A 775 -15.80 0.43 -59.77
N LEU A 776 -16.17 1.31 -60.70
CA LEU A 776 -17.44 1.30 -61.43
C LEU A 776 -17.23 1.94 -62.80
#